data_AF-B1C0C8-F1
#
_entry.id   AF-B1C0C8-F1
#
_cell.length_a   1.000
_cell.length_b   1.000
_cell.length_c   1.000
_cell.angle_alpha   90.00
_cell.angle_beta   90.00
_cell.angle_gamma   90.00
#
_symmetry.space_group_name_H-M   'P 1'
#
loop_
_entity.id
_entity.type
_entity.pdbx_description
1 polymer ?
#
loop_
_entity_poly.entity_id
_entity_poly.type
_entity_poly.pdbx_seq_one_letter_code
_entity_poly.pdbx_strand_id
1 'polypeptide(L)'
;MSKYYFEKLTPINDADIEVYEKAIDFVMSDTDIKNIAISGAYGSGKSSLLESYKIKHEELKFLFISLSHFETLNSDNADRESKIKESILEGKILNQLIHQISPDKIKQTNFRVKKEIDKKKNRIEVAMITIFIIILFYIVFFKYWENLIISMNAGLIKKFLSLTLNSYFKLFIGILLIILLVYFVNFLLKLQKNRNLIRKLSFQGNEIEILEENEDSYFDKYLNEVLYLFENADTDIIVFEDMDRFDADRIFERLREVNTLVNKSFVKENKEKVLRFFYLLRDDIFISKDRTKFFDFIIPVIPVIDSSNSYNIFISQLKKNDLFDKFDEHFLQNLSLYVDDMRLLKNICNEFLIYYYRLNTTDIKYNKMMAMITYKNLFPKDFSELQLNQGFVYSLFAHKNDFINEQKENIKSQIIEKNKKIEYIKKENLESVEELKIILDSKRSKLSRMYYPERQKAENELTEWEKTEYINRKEAIENRSQNKIKDIELEINSLEKEISKINEYTLQEIITRDNIDEIFSITDINEIGEVQNFNEVKANTYFNLLKYVIREGYIDETYPDYMTYFYEEGLSRTDKLFLQSVTDKIAKDPAYKLCAPQKVFARLRIRDFEEKEILNFSLIDYVLNNQIDSNQLSHFISYIQNTKKFDFVFKYIDVTSNLPLLIETLNRMWPSFFKEISINENYISSDKLKKYSLLSLYYSEDQDIKNMNIDNCLCNYISNNRYYLNIDNPDNTKLILKFKLLGVSFTTIDFETANNDLFNEVYSNSLYTLNFENIELMLKKIYGVSSEENIIHKNFSLIRQYLNSPLYCMIRKNINEYTKIILEYCNGELTDDENSAIEILNTEDIDIDSKKDYISQYKNIISKIKKIEEKEIWDDLLKNRVIDYSEYNLMDYFLEKGLNSSLINYINSNDKNIDFSSISKEYENENFEKFFENIIIANELNDSKYEQIIKSLNFYYEKFNILEIERNKILILINEKIIRMNPETLIFLRNNYPDTVLYFIRKNIDIYEEIMNDDLFLYDELIEILTWDIDDSIKLFLLKFSNESISILKKNYSTDIKQYILKNNLDDQDMYTLFEEYDNLESSIKSFVLKYALYQTDTIIENFQNVSYQLKIELLKSSALGYEEKFNILKTMLLTSDKENAIKLLCILDLKDYIKILNTNERPRFKIDLQNQELLDLFVSKGWLYDYQEDLQKEGYYKIRRHAPKKKN
;
A
#
# COMPACT_ATOMS: atom_id res chain seq x y z
N MET A 1 -38.85 -35.42 -29.89
CA MET A 1 -38.34 -34.40 -30.83
C MET A 1 -36.84 -34.60 -30.97
N SER A 2 -36.32 -34.62 -32.20
CA SER A 2 -34.88 -34.76 -32.44
C SER A 2 -34.13 -33.54 -31.90
N LYS A 3 -32.97 -33.78 -31.27
CA LYS A 3 -32.11 -32.73 -30.68
C LYS A 3 -31.45 -31.84 -31.74
N TYR A 4 -31.51 -32.22 -33.02
CA TYR A 4 -30.84 -31.57 -34.15
C TYR A 4 -31.78 -31.55 -35.36
N TYR A 5 -31.80 -30.44 -36.11
CA TYR A 5 -32.59 -30.27 -37.34
C TYR A 5 -31.67 -30.17 -38.56
N PHE A 6 -31.71 -31.17 -39.44
CA PHE A 6 -30.95 -31.23 -40.69
C PHE A 6 -31.87 -30.98 -41.89
N GLU A 7 -31.31 -30.37 -42.94
CA GLU A 7 -32.02 -30.08 -44.20
C GLU A 7 -31.63 -31.09 -45.29
N LYS A 8 -32.62 -31.62 -46.02
CA LYS A 8 -32.36 -32.47 -47.19
C LYS A 8 -31.85 -31.64 -48.37
N LEU A 9 -30.91 -32.20 -49.14
CA LEU A 9 -30.42 -31.62 -50.41
C LEU A 9 -31.27 -32.01 -51.63
N THR A 10 -32.20 -32.95 -51.46
CA THR A 10 -33.14 -33.37 -52.50
C THR A 10 -34.25 -32.33 -52.71
N PRO A 11 -34.91 -32.33 -53.89
CA PRO A 11 -36.00 -31.41 -54.17
C PRO A 11 -37.10 -31.42 -53.09
N ILE A 12 -37.65 -30.23 -52.84
CA ILE A 12 -38.84 -30.07 -51.99
C ILE A 12 -40.08 -30.19 -52.86
N ASN A 13 -41.18 -30.61 -52.26
CA ASN A 13 -42.42 -30.96 -52.94
C ASN A 13 -43.59 -30.06 -52.53
N ASP A 14 -43.30 -28.98 -51.82
CA ASP A 14 -44.20 -27.98 -51.28
C ASP A 14 -43.70 -26.55 -51.60
N ALA A 15 -43.00 -26.38 -52.73
CA ALA A 15 -42.54 -25.07 -53.17
C ALA A 15 -43.71 -24.15 -53.56
N ASP A 16 -43.54 -22.85 -53.37
CA ASP A 16 -44.45 -21.85 -53.91
C ASP A 16 -44.31 -21.79 -55.44
N ILE A 17 -45.37 -22.17 -56.15
CA ILE A 17 -45.38 -22.29 -57.60
C ILE A 17 -46.48 -21.47 -58.27
N GLU A 18 -47.13 -20.52 -57.60
CA GLU A 18 -48.37 -19.87 -58.10
C GLU A 18 -48.33 -19.43 -59.58
N VAL A 19 -47.30 -18.67 -59.98
CA VAL A 19 -47.16 -18.19 -61.37
C VAL A 19 -46.70 -19.31 -62.31
N TYR A 20 -45.85 -20.22 -61.82
CA TYR A 20 -45.32 -21.34 -62.60
C TYR A 20 -46.37 -22.40 -62.89
N GLU A 21 -47.30 -22.63 -61.97
CA GLU A 21 -48.45 -23.53 -62.10
C GLU A 21 -49.31 -23.09 -63.28
N LYS A 22 -49.65 -21.80 -63.37
CA LYS A 22 -50.38 -21.24 -64.52
C LYS A 22 -49.62 -21.37 -65.85
N ALA A 23 -48.29 -21.23 -65.83
CA ALA A 23 -47.47 -21.38 -67.03
C ALA A 23 -47.41 -22.83 -67.51
N ILE A 24 -47.30 -23.79 -66.59
CA ILE A 24 -47.34 -25.23 -66.91
C ILE A 24 -48.75 -25.62 -67.39
N ASP A 25 -49.82 -25.15 -66.74
CA ASP A 25 -51.20 -25.39 -67.17
C ASP A 25 -51.47 -24.89 -68.59
N PHE A 26 -50.97 -23.70 -68.94
CA PHE A 26 -51.04 -23.19 -70.31
C PHE A 26 -50.38 -24.15 -71.31
N VAL A 27 -49.15 -24.57 -71.02
CA VAL A 27 -48.41 -25.55 -71.83
C VAL A 27 -49.15 -26.88 -71.95
N MET A 28 -49.80 -27.35 -70.88
CA MET A 28 -50.56 -28.60 -70.89
C MET A 28 -51.87 -28.50 -71.69
N SER A 29 -52.47 -27.32 -71.74
CA SER A 29 -53.73 -27.08 -72.47
C SER A 29 -53.57 -27.00 -73.99
N ASP A 30 -52.40 -26.57 -74.47
CA ASP A 30 -52.13 -26.38 -75.91
C ASP A 30 -51.48 -27.63 -76.54
N THR A 31 -52.12 -28.19 -77.56
CA THR A 31 -51.66 -29.43 -78.23
C THR A 31 -50.45 -29.25 -79.14
N ASP A 32 -50.11 -28.01 -79.52
CA ASP A 32 -48.96 -27.72 -80.37
C ASP A 32 -47.64 -27.65 -79.57
N ILE A 33 -47.72 -27.35 -78.26
CA ILE A 33 -46.56 -27.23 -77.38
C ILE A 33 -46.14 -28.61 -76.88
N LYS A 34 -44.97 -29.09 -77.34
CA LYS A 34 -44.49 -30.47 -77.08
C LYS A 34 -43.13 -30.54 -76.39
N ASN A 35 -42.26 -29.56 -76.62
CA ASN A 35 -40.89 -29.53 -76.09
C ASN A 35 -40.72 -28.26 -75.26
N ILE A 36 -40.53 -28.41 -73.96
CA ILE A 36 -40.57 -27.30 -73.00
C ILE A 36 -39.29 -27.27 -72.18
N ALA A 37 -38.58 -26.15 -72.20
CA ALA A 37 -37.45 -25.97 -71.31
C ALA A 37 -37.91 -25.28 -70.02
N ILE A 38 -37.51 -25.85 -68.89
CA ILE A 38 -37.51 -25.16 -67.59
C ILE A 38 -36.06 -24.73 -67.37
N SER A 39 -35.80 -23.46 -67.58
CA SER A 39 -34.46 -22.87 -67.59
C SER A 39 -34.24 -22.08 -66.32
N GLY A 40 -33.04 -22.11 -65.76
CA GLY A 40 -32.68 -21.30 -64.60
C GLY A 40 -31.25 -21.61 -64.16
N ALA A 41 -30.64 -20.77 -63.33
CA ALA A 41 -29.33 -21.05 -62.76
C ALA A 41 -29.24 -22.44 -62.10
N TYR A 42 -28.03 -22.98 -61.92
CA TYR A 42 -27.85 -24.18 -61.12
C TYR A 42 -28.38 -23.95 -59.70
N GLY A 43 -29.06 -24.94 -59.10
CA GLY A 43 -29.65 -24.78 -57.76
C GLY A 43 -30.91 -23.90 -57.68
N SER A 44 -31.40 -23.30 -58.77
CA SER A 44 -32.56 -22.38 -58.78
C SER A 44 -33.91 -22.97 -58.33
N GLY A 45 -34.02 -24.30 -58.21
CA GLY A 45 -35.25 -24.96 -57.74
C GLY A 45 -36.11 -25.61 -58.84
N LYS A 46 -35.61 -25.74 -60.07
CA LYS A 46 -36.31 -26.35 -61.22
C LYS A 46 -36.99 -27.69 -60.90
N SER A 47 -36.26 -28.65 -60.31
CA SER A 47 -36.82 -29.96 -59.94
C SER A 47 -37.85 -29.85 -58.79
N SER A 48 -37.64 -28.95 -57.84
CA SER A 48 -38.60 -28.72 -56.74
C SER A 48 -39.93 -28.16 -57.25
N LEU A 49 -39.88 -27.27 -58.24
CA LEU A 49 -41.05 -26.72 -58.91
C LEU A 49 -41.87 -27.82 -59.58
N LEU A 50 -41.23 -28.71 -60.35
CA LEU A 50 -41.93 -29.82 -61.00
C LEU A 50 -42.43 -30.89 -60.03
N GLU A 51 -41.66 -31.27 -59.01
CA GLU A 51 -42.14 -32.21 -57.99
C GLU A 51 -43.34 -31.64 -57.23
N SER A 52 -43.36 -30.34 -56.94
CA SER A 52 -44.50 -29.68 -56.31
C SER A 52 -45.73 -29.66 -57.24
N TYR A 53 -45.54 -29.38 -58.54
CA TYR A 53 -46.61 -29.42 -59.54
C TYR A 53 -47.18 -30.83 -59.71
N LYS A 54 -46.32 -31.85 -59.78
CA LYS A 54 -46.71 -33.27 -59.89
C LYS A 54 -47.58 -33.74 -58.71
N ILE A 55 -47.31 -33.28 -57.49
CA ILE A 55 -48.14 -33.62 -56.33
C ILE A 55 -49.50 -32.92 -56.37
N LYS A 56 -49.56 -31.68 -56.87
CA LYS A 56 -50.85 -30.98 -57.03
C LYS A 56 -51.70 -31.55 -58.16
N HIS A 57 -51.07 -32.15 -59.18
CA HIS A 57 -51.70 -32.72 -60.38
C HIS A 57 -51.46 -34.22 -60.51
N GLU A 58 -51.98 -35.02 -59.56
CA GLU A 58 -51.82 -36.47 -59.54
C GLU A 58 -52.45 -37.18 -60.77
N GLU A 59 -53.34 -36.50 -61.49
CA GLU A 59 -53.94 -36.99 -62.74
C GLU A 59 -52.93 -37.12 -63.89
N LEU A 60 -51.82 -36.37 -63.86
CA LEU A 60 -50.78 -36.38 -64.88
C LEU A 60 -49.68 -37.39 -64.53
N LYS A 61 -49.26 -38.19 -65.52
CA LYS A 61 -48.19 -39.18 -65.33
C LYS A 61 -46.84 -38.63 -65.78
N PHE A 62 -45.92 -38.48 -64.82
CA PHE A 62 -44.55 -38.05 -65.04
C PHE A 62 -43.56 -39.22 -65.07
N LEU A 63 -42.59 -39.17 -65.97
CA LEU A 63 -41.42 -40.05 -65.99
C LEU A 63 -40.15 -39.21 -65.99
N PHE A 64 -39.26 -39.43 -65.01
CA PHE A 64 -38.04 -38.64 -64.82
C PHE A 64 -36.82 -39.43 -65.30
N ILE A 65 -36.07 -38.85 -66.22
CA ILE A 65 -34.81 -39.36 -66.74
C ILE A 65 -33.71 -38.45 -66.19
N SER A 66 -32.96 -38.95 -65.21
CA SER A 66 -31.93 -38.18 -64.49
C SER A 66 -30.56 -38.73 -64.84
N LEU A 67 -29.75 -37.95 -65.55
CA LEU A 67 -28.51 -38.43 -66.14
C LEU A 67 -27.32 -38.00 -65.29
N SER A 68 -26.82 -38.90 -64.44
CA SER A 68 -25.58 -38.63 -63.71
C SER A 68 -24.37 -38.73 -64.66
N HIS A 69 -23.68 -37.60 -64.88
CA HIS A 69 -22.32 -37.56 -65.41
C HIS A 69 -21.38 -36.95 -64.37
N PHE A 70 -20.27 -37.63 -64.14
CA PHE A 70 -19.11 -37.05 -63.51
C PHE A 70 -18.10 -36.84 -64.65
N GLU A 71 -17.75 -35.59 -64.93
CA GLU A 71 -16.67 -35.29 -65.87
C GLU A 71 -15.36 -35.83 -65.30
N THR A 72 -14.62 -36.57 -66.11
CA THR A 72 -13.18 -36.75 -65.94
C THR A 72 -12.51 -35.61 -66.69
N LEU A 73 -12.08 -34.58 -65.97
CA LEU A 73 -11.23 -33.52 -66.51
C LEU A 73 -9.91 -34.15 -66.97
N ASN A 74 -9.73 -34.31 -68.29
CA ASN A 74 -8.47 -34.28 -69.05
C ASN A 74 -8.66 -34.91 -70.45
N SER A 75 -8.72 -34.12 -71.53
CA SER A 75 -7.93 -34.33 -72.77
C SER A 75 -8.28 -33.35 -73.91
N ASP A 76 -7.25 -32.87 -74.60
CA ASP A 76 -7.26 -31.78 -75.60
C ASP A 76 -7.80 -32.15 -77.01
N ASN A 77 -8.96 -32.80 -77.15
CA ASN A 77 -9.53 -33.09 -78.49
C ASN A 77 -11.06 -32.88 -78.58
N ALA A 78 -11.48 -31.61 -78.73
CA ALA A 78 -12.89 -31.17 -78.63
C ALA A 78 -13.89 -31.83 -79.62
N ASP A 79 -13.49 -32.11 -80.87
CA ASP A 79 -14.46 -32.55 -81.91
C ASP A 79 -14.77 -34.06 -81.91
N ARG A 80 -13.86 -34.91 -81.42
CA ARG A 80 -14.11 -36.37 -81.29
C ARG A 80 -14.83 -36.68 -79.98
N GLU A 81 -14.51 -35.95 -78.93
CA GLU A 81 -15.12 -36.14 -77.61
C GLU A 81 -16.62 -35.81 -77.62
N SER A 82 -17.05 -34.77 -78.36
CA SER A 82 -18.46 -34.35 -78.41
C SER A 82 -19.40 -35.42 -79.00
N LYS A 83 -19.02 -36.06 -80.11
CA LYS A 83 -19.79 -37.17 -80.70
C LYS A 83 -19.87 -38.40 -79.81
N ILE A 84 -18.77 -38.73 -79.10
CA ILE A 84 -18.73 -39.86 -78.17
C ILE A 84 -19.61 -39.55 -76.95
N LYS A 85 -19.57 -38.31 -76.42
CA LYS A 85 -20.44 -37.83 -75.34
C LYS A 85 -21.93 -37.89 -75.74
N GLU A 86 -22.29 -37.52 -76.98
CA GLU A 86 -23.65 -37.64 -77.54
C GLU A 86 -24.16 -39.09 -77.55
N SER A 87 -23.39 -40.03 -78.12
CA SER A 87 -23.78 -41.44 -78.20
C SER A 87 -23.92 -42.08 -76.80
N ILE A 88 -23.03 -41.73 -75.87
CA ILE A 88 -23.14 -42.16 -74.46
C ILE A 88 -24.43 -41.61 -73.82
N LEU A 89 -24.79 -40.37 -74.10
CA LEU A 89 -25.98 -39.73 -73.55
C LEU A 89 -27.27 -40.40 -74.05
N GLU A 90 -27.37 -40.65 -75.37
CA GLU A 90 -28.49 -41.39 -75.97
C GLU A 90 -28.64 -42.79 -75.36
N GLY A 91 -27.53 -43.53 -75.23
CA GLY A 91 -27.51 -44.85 -74.62
C GLY A 91 -27.99 -44.84 -73.16
N LYS A 92 -27.59 -43.83 -72.36
CA LYS A 92 -28.05 -43.66 -70.98
C LYS A 92 -29.54 -43.35 -70.90
N ILE A 93 -30.07 -42.50 -71.78
CA ILE A 93 -31.51 -42.18 -71.85
C ILE A 93 -32.31 -43.45 -72.13
N LEU A 94 -31.91 -44.24 -73.14
CA LEU A 94 -32.58 -45.51 -73.44
C LEU A 94 -32.52 -46.48 -72.28
N ASN A 95 -31.37 -46.60 -71.62
CA ASN A 95 -31.22 -47.49 -70.49
C ASN A 95 -32.19 -47.15 -69.34
N GLN A 96 -32.34 -45.87 -69.02
CA GLN A 96 -33.30 -45.45 -67.98
C GLN A 96 -34.75 -45.69 -68.39
N LEU A 97 -35.11 -45.38 -69.64
CA LEU A 97 -36.46 -45.64 -70.15
C LEU A 97 -36.82 -47.12 -70.10
N ILE A 98 -35.93 -47.98 -70.57
CA ILE A 98 -36.14 -49.45 -70.60
C ILE A 98 -36.42 -49.99 -69.20
N HIS A 99 -35.75 -49.46 -68.18
CA HIS A 99 -35.88 -49.91 -66.80
C HIS A 99 -37.06 -49.30 -66.03
N GLN A 100 -37.54 -48.11 -66.42
CA GLN A 100 -38.68 -47.46 -65.77
C GLN A 100 -40.04 -47.87 -66.36
N ILE A 101 -40.07 -48.36 -67.61
CA ILE A 101 -41.30 -48.82 -68.25
C ILE A 101 -41.60 -50.27 -67.85
N SER A 102 -42.86 -50.58 -67.54
CA SER A 102 -43.27 -51.95 -67.22
C SER A 102 -42.94 -52.92 -68.37
N PRO A 103 -42.23 -54.04 -68.12
CA PRO A 103 -41.84 -54.99 -69.16
C PRO A 103 -43.01 -55.56 -69.97
N ASP A 104 -44.22 -55.52 -69.40
CA ASP A 104 -45.41 -56.00 -70.08
C ASP A 104 -45.94 -55.06 -71.18
N LYS A 105 -45.57 -53.77 -71.14
CA LYS A 105 -45.92 -52.75 -72.14
C LYS A 105 -44.94 -52.73 -73.31
N ILE A 106 -43.70 -53.13 -73.08
CA ILE A 106 -42.60 -53.10 -74.07
C ILE A 106 -42.18 -54.50 -74.57
N LYS A 107 -43.11 -55.47 -74.62
CA LYS A 107 -42.81 -56.88 -74.97
C LYS A 107 -42.18 -57.10 -76.33
N GLN A 108 -42.34 -56.15 -77.26
CA GLN A 108 -41.82 -56.27 -78.62
C GLN A 108 -40.42 -55.68 -78.77
N THR A 109 -39.86 -55.07 -77.72
CA THR A 109 -38.52 -54.51 -77.81
C THR A 109 -37.46 -55.59 -77.90
N ASN A 110 -36.42 -55.33 -78.70
CA ASN A 110 -35.25 -56.19 -78.76
C ASN A 110 -34.34 -56.03 -77.52
N PHE A 111 -34.58 -55.04 -76.66
CA PHE A 111 -33.85 -54.82 -75.43
C PHE A 111 -34.30 -55.79 -74.32
N ARG A 112 -33.36 -56.48 -73.67
CA ARG A 112 -33.67 -57.51 -72.67
C ARG A 112 -33.80 -56.92 -71.26
N VAL A 113 -35.01 -56.95 -70.70
CA VAL A 113 -35.26 -56.63 -69.28
C VAL A 113 -35.41 -57.92 -68.48
N LYS A 114 -34.66 -58.07 -67.37
CA LYS A 114 -34.77 -59.22 -66.47
C LYS A 114 -36.16 -59.25 -65.81
N LYS A 115 -36.87 -60.38 -65.89
CA LYS A 115 -38.22 -60.57 -65.32
C LYS A 115 -38.19 -61.58 -64.18
N GLU A 116 -38.90 -61.31 -63.08
CA GLU A 116 -39.20 -62.34 -62.08
C GLU A 116 -40.21 -63.35 -62.66
N ILE A 117 -39.87 -64.64 -62.55
CA ILE A 117 -40.63 -65.73 -63.17
C ILE A 117 -41.87 -66.05 -62.32
N ASP A 118 -43.06 -65.98 -62.90
CA ASP A 118 -44.28 -66.50 -62.25
C ASP A 118 -44.21 -68.04 -62.16
N LYS A 119 -43.80 -68.51 -60.97
CA LYS A 119 -43.52 -69.92 -60.68
C LYS A 119 -44.75 -70.82 -60.87
N LYS A 120 -45.99 -70.32 -60.74
CA LYS A 120 -47.20 -71.15 -60.86
C LYS A 120 -47.50 -71.52 -62.31
N LYS A 121 -47.48 -70.54 -63.22
CA LYS A 121 -47.78 -70.76 -64.64
C LYS A 121 -46.75 -71.65 -65.32
N ASN A 122 -45.47 -71.43 -65.03
CA ASN A 122 -44.38 -72.24 -65.58
C ASN A 122 -44.43 -73.70 -65.12
N ARG A 123 -44.84 -73.96 -63.86
CA ARG A 123 -45.01 -75.34 -63.36
C ARG A 123 -46.10 -76.09 -64.13
N ILE A 124 -47.20 -75.44 -64.47
CA ILE A 124 -48.29 -76.03 -65.26
C ILE A 124 -47.80 -76.35 -66.69
N GLU A 125 -47.08 -75.41 -67.32
CA GLU A 125 -46.52 -75.61 -68.67
C GLU A 125 -45.51 -76.77 -68.70
N VAL A 126 -44.61 -76.86 -67.71
CA VAL A 126 -43.65 -77.98 -67.57
C VAL A 126 -44.36 -79.32 -67.31
N ALA A 127 -45.40 -79.34 -66.48
CA ALA A 127 -46.20 -80.54 -66.21
C ALA A 127 -46.89 -81.05 -67.49
N MET A 128 -47.43 -80.16 -68.32
CA MET A 128 -48.09 -80.53 -69.57
C MET A 128 -47.09 -81.09 -70.60
N ILE A 129 -45.88 -80.54 -70.68
CA ILE A 129 -44.80 -81.05 -71.55
C ILE A 129 -44.34 -82.44 -71.09
N THR A 130 -44.17 -82.64 -69.78
CA THR A 130 -43.79 -83.96 -69.25
C THR A 130 -44.87 -85.01 -69.49
N ILE A 131 -46.15 -84.66 -69.33
CA ILE A 131 -47.28 -85.53 -69.69
C ILE A 131 -47.26 -85.88 -71.18
N PHE A 132 -47.04 -84.89 -72.05
CA PHE A 132 -46.91 -85.11 -73.50
C PHE A 132 -45.79 -86.12 -73.83
N ILE A 133 -44.61 -85.96 -73.22
CA ILE A 133 -43.47 -86.87 -73.41
C ILE A 133 -43.81 -88.29 -72.92
N ILE A 134 -44.42 -88.43 -71.74
CA ILE A 134 -44.79 -89.75 -71.20
C ILE A 134 -45.78 -90.46 -72.13
N ILE A 135 -46.78 -89.74 -72.64
CA ILE A 135 -47.77 -90.29 -73.58
C ILE A 135 -47.10 -90.68 -74.91
N LEU A 136 -46.20 -89.84 -75.41
CA LEU A 136 -45.43 -90.13 -76.61
C LEU A 136 -44.59 -91.40 -76.44
N PHE A 137 -43.89 -91.53 -75.32
CA PHE A 137 -43.13 -92.74 -74.97
C PHE A 137 -44.03 -93.97 -74.86
N TYR A 138 -45.18 -93.86 -74.21
CA TYR A 138 -46.15 -94.95 -74.13
C TYR A 138 -46.60 -95.43 -75.53
N ILE A 139 -46.83 -94.53 -76.48
CA ILE A 139 -47.21 -94.90 -77.86
C ILE A 139 -46.03 -95.55 -78.61
N VAL A 140 -44.84 -94.94 -78.56
CA VAL A 140 -43.65 -95.42 -79.28
C VAL A 140 -43.19 -96.78 -78.77
N PHE A 141 -43.18 -96.96 -77.45
CA PHE A 141 -42.75 -98.20 -76.80
C PHE A 141 -43.94 -99.10 -76.39
N PHE A 142 -45.11 -98.91 -76.99
CA PHE A 142 -46.32 -99.65 -76.65
C PHE A 142 -46.11 -101.16 -76.68
N LYS A 143 -45.36 -101.68 -77.66
CA LYS A 143 -45.09 -103.12 -77.79
C LYS A 143 -44.25 -103.67 -76.63
N TYR A 144 -43.32 -102.87 -76.10
CA TYR A 144 -42.56 -103.22 -74.90
C TYR A 144 -43.44 -103.16 -73.65
N TRP A 145 -44.31 -102.15 -73.56
CA TRP A 145 -45.30 -102.00 -72.49
C TRP A 145 -46.32 -103.15 -72.47
N GLU A 146 -46.79 -103.59 -73.64
CA GLU A 146 -47.66 -104.75 -73.81
C GLU A 146 -47.00 -106.03 -73.29
N ASN A 147 -45.75 -106.29 -73.68
CA ASN A 147 -44.99 -107.44 -73.18
C ASN A 147 -44.78 -107.39 -71.65
N LEU A 148 -44.50 -106.20 -71.09
CA LEU A 148 -44.39 -106.00 -69.64
C LEU A 148 -45.69 -106.37 -68.92
N ILE A 149 -46.85 -105.90 -69.39
CA ILE A 149 -48.13 -106.20 -68.72
C ILE A 149 -48.51 -107.68 -68.87
N ILE A 150 -48.28 -108.29 -70.05
CA ILE A 150 -48.59 -109.70 -70.29
C ILE A 150 -47.79 -110.61 -69.36
N SER A 151 -46.51 -110.29 -69.12
CA SER A 151 -45.60 -111.05 -68.24
C SER A 151 -45.83 -110.86 -66.73
N MET A 152 -46.65 -109.91 -66.30
CA MET A 152 -46.97 -109.72 -64.88
C MET A 152 -47.85 -110.84 -64.32
N ASN A 153 -47.73 -111.14 -63.02
CA ASN A 153 -48.61 -112.09 -62.32
C ASN A 153 -50.05 -111.54 -62.20
N ALA A 154 -51.04 -112.44 -62.17
CA ALA A 154 -52.45 -112.07 -62.10
C ALA A 154 -52.77 -111.37 -60.76
N GLY A 155 -53.17 -110.09 -60.83
CA GLY A 155 -53.54 -109.26 -59.68
C GLY A 155 -54.29 -108.00 -60.11
N LEU A 156 -54.79 -107.23 -59.14
CA LEU A 156 -55.56 -106.00 -59.39
C LEU A 156 -54.78 -104.98 -60.25
N ILE A 157 -53.47 -104.88 -60.05
CA ILE A 157 -52.59 -104.01 -60.83
C ILE A 157 -52.54 -104.44 -62.30
N LYS A 158 -52.39 -105.75 -62.58
CA LYS A 158 -52.43 -106.27 -63.96
C LYS A 158 -53.80 -106.02 -64.60
N LYS A 159 -54.89 -106.19 -63.84
CA LYS A 159 -56.24 -105.92 -64.33
C LYS A 159 -56.42 -104.43 -64.71
N PHE A 160 -55.94 -103.52 -63.87
CA PHE A 160 -56.01 -102.09 -64.15
C PHE A 160 -55.11 -101.67 -65.32
N LEU A 161 -53.87 -102.17 -65.38
CA LEU A 161 -52.95 -101.90 -66.48
C LEU A 161 -53.37 -102.58 -67.79
N SER A 162 -54.07 -103.71 -67.75
CA SER A 162 -54.59 -104.37 -68.95
C SER A 162 -55.66 -103.54 -69.67
N LEU A 163 -56.32 -102.60 -69.00
CA LEU A 163 -57.17 -101.59 -69.65
C LEU A 163 -56.35 -100.73 -70.61
N THR A 164 -55.06 -100.53 -70.34
CA THR A 164 -54.16 -99.78 -71.21
C THR A 164 -53.76 -100.54 -72.48
N LEU A 165 -54.09 -101.83 -72.59
CA LEU A 165 -53.88 -102.63 -73.81
C LEU A 165 -55.09 -102.59 -74.75
N ASN A 166 -56.22 -102.05 -74.31
CA ASN A 166 -57.43 -101.96 -75.10
C ASN A 166 -57.24 -101.01 -76.30
N SER A 167 -57.64 -101.43 -77.50
CA SER A 167 -57.56 -100.62 -78.72
C SER A 167 -58.29 -99.28 -78.60
N TYR A 168 -59.40 -99.21 -77.85
CA TYR A 168 -60.10 -97.95 -77.59
C TYR A 168 -59.31 -97.00 -76.67
N PHE A 169 -58.54 -97.53 -75.71
CA PHE A 169 -57.70 -96.72 -74.84
C PHE A 169 -56.51 -96.14 -75.60
N LYS A 170 -55.91 -96.92 -76.50
CA LYS A 170 -54.86 -96.46 -77.40
C LYS A 170 -55.34 -95.32 -78.31
N LEU A 171 -56.58 -95.41 -78.82
CA LEU A 171 -57.23 -94.35 -79.59
C LEU A 171 -57.45 -93.08 -78.76
N PHE A 172 -57.98 -93.22 -77.54
CA PHE A 172 -58.18 -92.10 -76.62
C PHE A 172 -56.88 -91.38 -76.29
N ILE A 173 -55.82 -92.13 -75.96
CA ILE A 173 -54.49 -91.58 -75.71
C ILE A 173 -53.91 -90.91 -76.97
N GLY A 174 -54.15 -91.48 -78.16
CA GLY A 174 -53.77 -90.85 -79.42
C GLY A 174 -54.43 -89.49 -79.65
N ILE A 175 -55.73 -89.36 -79.35
CA ILE A 175 -56.45 -88.07 -79.44
C ILE A 175 -55.89 -87.07 -78.41
N LEU A 176 -55.63 -87.53 -77.18
CA LEU A 176 -55.03 -86.69 -76.14
C LEU A 176 -53.64 -86.19 -76.54
N LEU A 177 -52.82 -87.05 -77.16
CA LEU A 177 -51.52 -86.66 -77.72
C LEU A 177 -51.68 -85.54 -78.75
N ILE A 178 -52.67 -85.63 -79.65
CA ILE A 178 -52.92 -84.59 -80.66
C ILE A 178 -53.30 -83.25 -80.00
N ILE A 179 -54.17 -83.26 -78.98
CA ILE A 179 -54.53 -82.03 -78.24
C ILE A 179 -53.29 -81.41 -77.57
N LEU A 180 -52.48 -82.24 -76.91
CA LEU A 180 -51.24 -81.81 -76.28
C LEU A 180 -50.21 -81.33 -77.31
N LEU A 181 -50.16 -81.94 -78.50
CA LEU A 181 -49.31 -81.53 -79.61
C LEU A 181 -49.73 -80.14 -80.12
N VAL A 182 -51.03 -79.89 -80.29
CA VAL A 182 -51.54 -78.56 -80.69
C VAL A 182 -51.17 -77.52 -79.63
N TYR A 183 -51.35 -77.85 -78.34
CA TYR A 183 -50.92 -76.97 -77.26
C TYR A 183 -49.41 -76.71 -77.28
N PHE A 184 -48.61 -77.76 -77.48
CA PHE A 184 -47.16 -77.67 -77.56
C PHE A 184 -46.70 -76.83 -78.75
N VAL A 185 -47.32 -76.99 -79.92
CA VAL A 185 -47.07 -76.15 -81.11
C VAL A 185 -47.44 -74.70 -80.82
N ASN A 186 -48.59 -74.43 -80.19
CA ASN A 186 -48.96 -73.07 -79.80
C ASN A 186 -47.99 -72.46 -78.77
N PHE A 187 -47.51 -73.27 -77.83
CA PHE A 187 -46.46 -72.88 -76.90
C PHE A 187 -45.14 -72.55 -77.62
N LEU A 188 -44.73 -73.37 -78.59
CA LEU A 188 -43.57 -73.10 -79.44
C LEU A 188 -43.74 -71.82 -80.28
N LEU A 189 -44.92 -71.59 -80.86
CA LEU A 189 -45.21 -70.36 -81.61
C LEU A 189 -45.16 -69.13 -80.70
N LYS A 190 -45.67 -69.24 -79.47
CA LYS A 190 -45.62 -68.17 -78.47
C LYS A 190 -44.19 -67.90 -77.98
N LEU A 191 -43.40 -68.95 -77.80
CA LEU A 191 -41.96 -68.84 -77.53
C LEU A 191 -41.23 -68.17 -78.70
N GLN A 192 -41.53 -68.54 -79.93
CA GLN A 192 -40.91 -67.95 -81.12
C GLN A 192 -41.24 -66.45 -81.24
N LYS A 193 -42.50 -66.07 -81.02
CA LYS A 193 -42.96 -64.67 -81.11
C LYS A 193 -42.42 -63.79 -79.97
N ASN A 194 -42.18 -64.35 -78.79
CA ASN A 194 -41.69 -63.60 -77.62
C ASN A 194 -40.17 -63.71 -77.39
N ARG A 195 -39.46 -64.65 -78.03
CA ARG A 195 -38.04 -64.93 -77.76
C ARG A 195 -37.15 -65.10 -79.01
N ASN A 196 -37.65 -64.85 -80.23
CA ASN A 196 -36.86 -64.85 -81.47
C ASN A 196 -35.81 -65.99 -81.58
N LEU A 197 -36.20 -67.24 -81.30
CA LEU A 197 -35.28 -68.39 -81.25
C LEU A 197 -34.66 -68.79 -82.60
N ILE A 198 -35.20 -68.29 -83.72
CA ILE A 198 -34.74 -68.66 -85.07
C ILE A 198 -34.46 -67.37 -85.87
N ARG A 199 -33.33 -66.74 -85.59
CA ARG A 199 -32.61 -65.83 -86.50
C ARG A 199 -31.10 -66.00 -86.29
N LYS A 200 -30.35 -65.81 -87.38
CA LYS A 200 -28.91 -66.06 -87.59
C LYS A 200 -28.06 -66.10 -86.30
N LEU A 201 -27.25 -67.15 -86.19
CA LEU A 201 -26.08 -67.22 -85.31
C LEU A 201 -25.07 -66.10 -85.67
N SER A 202 -25.35 -64.88 -85.24
CA SER A 202 -24.36 -63.81 -85.07
C SER A 202 -24.12 -63.68 -83.58
N PHE A 203 -22.92 -64.06 -83.14
CA PHE A 203 -22.52 -64.17 -81.74
C PHE A 203 -22.10 -62.81 -81.15
N GLN A 204 -22.86 -61.74 -81.44
CA GLN A 204 -22.62 -60.37 -80.96
C GLN A 204 -23.91 -59.55 -81.10
N GLY A 205 -24.74 -59.50 -80.05
CA GLY A 205 -25.95 -58.66 -80.08
C GLY A 205 -27.08 -59.13 -79.18
N ASN A 206 -26.76 -59.62 -77.97
CA ASN A 206 -27.79 -60.18 -77.08
C ASN A 206 -27.75 -59.68 -75.64
N GLU A 207 -26.92 -58.70 -75.33
CA GLU A 207 -26.99 -57.90 -74.12
C GLU A 207 -26.67 -56.47 -74.53
N ILE A 208 -27.40 -55.51 -73.97
CA ILE A 208 -26.90 -54.14 -73.89
C ILE A 208 -25.70 -54.23 -72.93
N GLU A 209 -24.54 -54.61 -73.44
CA GLU A 209 -23.27 -54.06 -72.95
C GLU A 209 -23.13 -52.71 -73.67
N ILE A 210 -23.97 -51.74 -73.32
CA ILE A 210 -23.80 -50.34 -73.72
C ILE A 210 -22.68 -49.79 -72.85
N LEU A 211 -21.42 -50.07 -73.23
CA LEU A 211 -20.22 -49.28 -72.91
C LEU A 211 -19.09 -49.64 -73.92
N GLU A 212 -19.42 -49.77 -75.21
CA GLU A 212 -18.39 -49.59 -76.25
C GLU A 212 -18.49 -48.15 -76.75
N GLU A 213 -17.36 -47.43 -76.70
CA GLU A 213 -17.17 -46.11 -77.32
C GLU A 213 -17.33 -46.25 -78.85
N ASN A 214 -18.57 -46.23 -79.30
CA ASN A 214 -18.94 -46.29 -80.71
C ASN A 214 -19.30 -44.88 -81.21
N GLU A 215 -18.86 -44.53 -82.42
CA GLU A 215 -19.18 -43.22 -83.05
C GLU A 215 -20.64 -43.11 -83.54
N ASP A 216 -21.38 -44.22 -83.61
CA ASP A 216 -22.75 -44.26 -84.14
C ASP A 216 -23.79 -43.76 -83.11
N SER A 217 -24.80 -43.00 -83.57
CA SER A 217 -25.97 -42.61 -82.76
C SER A 217 -26.86 -43.82 -82.46
N TYR A 218 -27.18 -44.02 -81.18
CA TYR A 218 -28.11 -45.06 -80.72
C TYR A 218 -29.55 -44.74 -81.13
N PHE A 219 -29.95 -43.47 -81.13
CA PHE A 219 -31.29 -43.08 -81.55
C PHE A 219 -31.51 -43.35 -83.04
N ASP A 220 -30.53 -43.07 -83.89
CA ASP A 220 -30.64 -43.38 -85.32
C ASP A 220 -30.59 -44.90 -85.58
N LYS A 221 -29.63 -45.61 -84.96
CA LYS A 221 -29.44 -47.06 -85.13
C LYS A 221 -30.64 -47.87 -84.66
N TYR A 222 -31.31 -47.43 -83.60
CA TYR A 222 -32.43 -48.12 -82.97
C TYR A 222 -33.74 -47.32 -83.02
N LEU A 223 -33.92 -46.40 -83.98
CA LEU A 223 -35.04 -45.44 -84.00
C LEU A 223 -36.42 -46.08 -83.75
N ASN A 224 -36.72 -47.19 -84.42
CA ASN A 224 -38.01 -47.89 -84.22
C ASN A 224 -38.20 -48.41 -82.79
N GLU A 225 -37.12 -48.86 -82.14
CA GLU A 225 -37.15 -49.28 -80.73
C GLU A 225 -37.33 -48.07 -79.82
N VAL A 226 -36.63 -46.97 -80.10
CA VAL A 226 -36.74 -45.72 -79.35
C VAL A 226 -38.18 -45.19 -79.40
N LEU A 227 -38.76 -45.10 -80.59
CA LEU A 227 -40.16 -44.69 -80.78
C LEU A 227 -41.12 -45.64 -80.05
N TYR A 228 -40.92 -46.96 -80.16
CA TYR A 228 -41.74 -47.95 -79.46
C TYR A 228 -41.69 -47.80 -77.94
N LEU A 229 -40.51 -47.52 -77.36
CA LEU A 229 -40.36 -47.28 -75.93
C LEU A 229 -41.13 -46.02 -75.50
N PHE A 230 -40.96 -44.90 -76.20
CA PHE A 230 -41.66 -43.65 -75.88
C PHE A 230 -43.18 -43.75 -76.08
N GLU A 231 -43.65 -44.45 -77.11
CA GLU A 231 -45.09 -44.69 -77.35
C GLU A 231 -45.74 -45.53 -76.25
N ASN A 232 -45.01 -46.49 -75.68
CA ASN A 232 -45.50 -47.44 -74.67
C ASN A 232 -45.11 -47.07 -73.23
N ALA A 233 -44.47 -45.91 -73.03
CA ALA A 233 -44.12 -45.39 -71.70
C ALA A 233 -45.36 -45.11 -70.82
N ASP A 234 -46.52 -44.88 -71.45
CA ASP A 234 -47.79 -44.57 -70.77
C ASP A 234 -47.66 -43.38 -69.79
N THR A 235 -46.99 -42.33 -70.23
CA THR A 235 -46.80 -41.07 -69.49
C THR A 235 -47.28 -39.88 -70.32
N ASP A 236 -47.64 -38.80 -69.66
CA ASP A 236 -48.05 -37.54 -70.31
C ASP A 236 -46.85 -36.61 -70.46
N ILE A 237 -45.92 -36.71 -69.50
CA ILE A 237 -44.75 -35.85 -69.38
C ILE A 237 -43.51 -36.71 -69.15
N ILE A 238 -42.48 -36.47 -69.95
CA ILE A 238 -41.13 -37.00 -69.72
C ILE A 238 -40.21 -35.85 -69.37
N VAL A 239 -39.61 -35.91 -68.20
CA VAL A 239 -38.72 -34.89 -67.66
C VAL A 239 -37.28 -35.38 -67.82
N PHE A 240 -36.46 -34.60 -68.50
CA PHE A 240 -35.03 -34.83 -68.63
C PHE A 240 -34.28 -33.89 -67.69
N GLU A 241 -33.52 -34.45 -66.75
CA GLU A 241 -32.71 -33.73 -65.77
C GLU A 241 -31.22 -33.98 -65.98
N ASP A 242 -30.40 -32.97 -65.66
CA ASP A 242 -28.92 -33.01 -65.70
C ASP A 242 -28.33 -33.34 -67.09
N MET A 243 -29.13 -33.21 -68.15
CA MET A 243 -28.67 -33.36 -69.54
C MET A 243 -27.62 -32.33 -69.94
N ASP A 244 -27.69 -31.16 -69.32
CA ASP A 244 -26.86 -29.99 -69.55
C ASP A 244 -25.43 -30.09 -69.03
N ARG A 245 -25.05 -31.23 -68.43
CA ARG A 245 -23.68 -31.54 -68.00
C ARG A 245 -22.85 -32.27 -69.06
N PHE A 246 -23.48 -32.69 -70.16
CA PHE A 246 -22.80 -33.45 -71.21
C PHE A 246 -22.35 -32.56 -72.39
N ASP A 247 -22.62 -31.25 -72.34
CA ASP A 247 -22.31 -30.25 -73.39
C ASP A 247 -22.54 -30.76 -74.81
N ALA A 248 -23.70 -31.40 -75.01
CA ALA A 248 -24.05 -32.17 -76.21
C ALA A 248 -25.28 -31.58 -76.93
N ASP A 249 -25.17 -30.39 -77.52
CA ASP A 249 -26.30 -29.62 -78.08
C ASP A 249 -27.21 -30.41 -79.04
N ARG A 250 -26.65 -31.32 -79.84
CA ARG A 250 -27.42 -32.08 -80.84
C ARG A 250 -28.43 -33.04 -80.22
N ILE A 251 -28.27 -33.43 -78.95
CA ILE A 251 -29.23 -34.31 -78.29
C ILE A 251 -30.63 -33.69 -78.24
N PHE A 252 -30.72 -32.36 -78.12
CA PHE A 252 -31.99 -31.64 -78.07
C PHE A 252 -32.71 -31.69 -79.43
N GLU A 253 -31.97 -31.62 -80.54
CA GLU A 253 -32.51 -31.84 -81.89
C GLU A 253 -33.10 -33.24 -82.02
N ARG A 254 -32.33 -34.27 -81.62
CA ARG A 254 -32.76 -35.67 -81.74
C ARG A 254 -33.95 -36.01 -80.87
N LEU A 255 -33.98 -35.55 -79.62
CA LEU A 255 -35.15 -35.74 -78.75
C LEU A 255 -36.39 -35.01 -79.28
N ARG A 256 -36.21 -33.81 -79.87
CA ARG A 256 -37.32 -33.10 -80.53
C ARG A 256 -37.86 -33.86 -81.73
N GLU A 257 -36.99 -34.44 -82.55
CA GLU A 257 -37.37 -35.31 -83.67
C GLU A 257 -38.16 -36.53 -83.18
N VAL A 258 -37.66 -37.22 -82.16
CA VAL A 258 -38.33 -38.36 -81.52
C VAL A 258 -39.72 -37.96 -81.00
N ASN A 259 -39.82 -36.86 -80.23
CA ASN A 259 -41.09 -36.37 -79.68
C ASN A 259 -42.10 -36.04 -80.79
N THR A 260 -41.63 -35.44 -81.89
CA THR A 260 -42.45 -35.13 -83.06
C THR A 260 -42.98 -36.40 -83.73
N LEU A 261 -42.15 -37.43 -83.87
CA LEU A 261 -42.54 -38.70 -84.47
C LEU A 261 -43.54 -39.48 -83.60
N VAL A 262 -43.32 -39.53 -82.28
CA VAL A 262 -44.23 -40.19 -81.32
C VAL A 262 -45.60 -39.50 -81.28
N ASN A 263 -45.64 -38.17 -81.24
CA ASN A 263 -46.92 -37.46 -81.28
C ASN A 263 -47.65 -37.64 -82.62
N LYS A 264 -46.92 -37.70 -83.75
CA LYS A 264 -47.51 -38.02 -85.06
C LYS A 264 -48.06 -39.45 -85.11
N SER A 265 -47.42 -40.43 -84.47
CA SER A 265 -47.95 -41.80 -84.41
C SER A 265 -49.21 -41.88 -83.55
N PHE A 266 -49.28 -41.16 -82.42
CA PHE A 266 -50.51 -41.06 -81.63
C PHE A 266 -51.70 -40.48 -82.41
N VAL A 267 -51.48 -39.43 -83.22
CA VAL A 267 -52.51 -38.88 -84.10
C VAL A 267 -52.96 -39.90 -85.16
N LYS A 268 -52.02 -40.64 -85.77
CA LYS A 268 -52.35 -41.71 -86.74
C LYS A 268 -53.15 -42.86 -86.11
N GLU A 269 -52.92 -43.14 -84.84
CA GLU A 269 -53.63 -44.16 -84.06
C GLU A 269 -54.93 -43.66 -83.42
N ASN A 270 -55.36 -42.42 -83.71
CA ASN A 270 -56.52 -41.75 -83.11
C ASN A 270 -56.50 -41.72 -81.57
N LYS A 271 -55.32 -41.55 -80.97
CA LYS A 271 -55.17 -41.33 -79.53
C LYS A 271 -55.26 -39.83 -79.25
N GLU A 272 -56.23 -39.40 -78.42
CA GLU A 272 -56.29 -38.03 -77.87
C GLU A 272 -55.25 -37.85 -76.76
N LYS A 273 -53.96 -37.97 -77.12
CA LYS A 273 -52.84 -37.87 -76.20
C LYS A 273 -51.69 -37.10 -76.82
N VAL A 274 -51.14 -36.15 -76.06
CA VAL A 274 -49.92 -35.41 -76.43
C VAL A 274 -48.85 -35.72 -75.40
N LEU A 275 -47.74 -36.30 -75.85
CA LEU A 275 -46.55 -36.51 -75.03
C LEU A 275 -45.70 -35.24 -75.03
N ARG A 276 -45.37 -34.74 -73.83
CA ARG A 276 -44.55 -33.54 -73.68
C ARG A 276 -43.20 -33.87 -73.06
N PHE A 277 -42.14 -33.30 -73.64
CA PHE A 277 -40.78 -33.42 -73.13
C PHE A 277 -40.42 -32.13 -72.39
N PHE A 278 -40.12 -32.26 -71.10
CA PHE A 278 -39.64 -31.18 -70.25
C PHE A 278 -38.14 -31.33 -70.06
N TYR A 279 -37.39 -30.24 -70.25
CA TYR A 279 -35.94 -30.22 -70.14
C TYR A 279 -35.54 -29.28 -69.01
N LEU A 280 -34.88 -29.78 -67.97
CA LEU A 280 -34.41 -28.96 -66.86
C LEU A 280 -32.97 -28.54 -67.14
N LEU A 281 -32.80 -27.26 -67.43
CA LEU A 281 -31.60 -26.74 -68.06
C LEU A 281 -31.02 -25.56 -67.28
N ARG A 282 -29.69 -25.41 -67.29
CA ARG A 282 -29.01 -24.15 -66.98
C ARG A 282 -29.28 -23.09 -68.05
N ASP A 283 -29.26 -21.81 -67.66
CA ASP A 283 -29.52 -20.68 -68.56
C ASP A 283 -28.42 -20.46 -69.61
N ASP A 284 -27.19 -20.90 -69.32
CA ASP A 284 -25.96 -20.63 -70.09
C ASP A 284 -25.59 -21.72 -71.11
N ILE A 285 -26.39 -22.79 -71.24
CA ILE A 285 -26.12 -23.88 -72.19
C ILE A 285 -26.06 -23.39 -73.64
N PHE A 286 -26.90 -22.42 -74.00
CA PHE A 286 -27.00 -21.93 -75.38
C PHE A 286 -26.37 -20.54 -75.52
N ILE A 287 -25.39 -20.41 -76.43
CA ILE A 287 -24.56 -19.20 -76.57
C ILE A 287 -25.32 -17.98 -77.16
N SER A 288 -26.55 -18.11 -77.69
CA SER A 288 -27.44 -16.95 -78.01
C SER A 288 -28.84 -17.38 -78.54
N LYS A 289 -29.24 -16.92 -79.73
CA LYS A 289 -30.60 -17.01 -80.34
C LYS A 289 -31.12 -18.43 -80.55
N ASP A 290 -30.27 -19.44 -80.38
CA ASP A 290 -30.56 -20.84 -80.70
C ASP A 290 -31.48 -21.53 -79.69
N ARG A 291 -31.63 -21.04 -78.45
CA ARG A 291 -32.53 -21.66 -77.44
C ARG A 291 -34.01 -21.73 -77.89
N THR A 292 -34.47 -20.76 -78.68
CA THR A 292 -35.84 -20.75 -79.23
C THR A 292 -36.02 -21.68 -80.43
N LYS A 293 -34.94 -22.27 -80.95
CA LYS A 293 -35.01 -23.25 -82.04
C LYS A 293 -35.35 -24.64 -81.55
N PHE A 294 -35.10 -24.99 -80.29
CA PHE A 294 -35.30 -26.37 -79.79
C PHE A 294 -36.58 -26.54 -78.97
N PHE A 295 -37.01 -25.49 -78.28
CA PHE A 295 -38.16 -25.53 -77.38
C PHE A 295 -39.32 -24.70 -77.91
N ASP A 296 -40.52 -25.25 -77.79
CA ASP A 296 -41.77 -24.62 -78.17
C ASP A 296 -42.20 -23.59 -77.10
N PHE A 297 -41.78 -23.80 -75.85
CA PHE A 297 -41.98 -22.86 -74.73
C PHE A 297 -40.82 -22.94 -73.73
N ILE A 298 -40.46 -21.81 -73.11
CA ILE A 298 -39.40 -21.75 -72.09
C ILE A 298 -39.98 -21.11 -70.82
N ILE A 299 -39.92 -21.84 -69.70
CA ILE A 299 -40.30 -21.38 -68.37
C ILE A 299 -39.02 -20.98 -67.62
N PRO A 300 -38.74 -19.68 -67.43
CA PRO A 300 -37.57 -19.25 -66.65
C PRO A 300 -37.87 -19.36 -65.15
N VAL A 301 -37.06 -20.11 -64.41
CA VAL A 301 -37.12 -20.28 -62.96
C VAL A 301 -36.18 -19.27 -62.31
N ILE A 302 -36.78 -18.34 -61.57
CA ILE A 302 -36.04 -17.37 -60.78
C ILE A 302 -35.41 -18.10 -59.59
N PRO A 303 -34.09 -17.97 -59.36
CA PRO A 303 -33.44 -18.58 -58.21
C PRO A 303 -34.10 -18.15 -56.89
N VAL A 304 -34.39 -19.12 -56.03
CA VAL A 304 -34.91 -18.86 -54.68
C VAL A 304 -33.86 -18.18 -53.80
N ILE A 305 -32.58 -18.38 -54.13
CA ILE A 305 -31.43 -17.77 -53.44
C ILE A 305 -30.59 -16.97 -54.41
N ASP A 306 -30.19 -15.79 -53.96
CA ASP A 306 -29.09 -15.02 -54.49
C ASP A 306 -28.22 -14.47 -53.34
N SER A 307 -27.12 -13.82 -53.67
CA SER A 307 -26.22 -13.21 -52.67
C SER A 307 -26.89 -12.14 -51.80
N SER A 308 -28.06 -11.61 -52.18
CA SER A 308 -28.77 -10.56 -51.45
C SER A 308 -29.74 -11.12 -50.40
N ASN A 309 -30.26 -12.34 -50.60
CA ASN A 309 -31.25 -12.96 -49.73
C ASN A 309 -30.72 -14.20 -48.96
N SER A 310 -29.54 -14.72 -49.34
CA SER A 310 -28.87 -15.87 -48.72
C SER A 310 -28.67 -15.67 -47.21
N TYR A 311 -28.45 -14.44 -46.76
CA TYR A 311 -28.32 -14.08 -45.35
C TYR A 311 -29.54 -14.50 -44.52
N ASN A 312 -30.74 -14.12 -44.95
CA ASN A 312 -31.99 -14.43 -44.24
C ASN A 312 -32.21 -15.94 -44.16
N ILE A 313 -31.76 -16.68 -45.17
CA ILE A 313 -31.90 -18.13 -45.24
C ILE A 313 -30.90 -18.80 -44.31
N PHE A 314 -29.64 -18.35 -44.27
CA PHE A 314 -28.65 -18.76 -43.26
C PHE A 314 -29.19 -18.57 -41.84
N ILE A 315 -29.75 -17.39 -41.53
CA ILE A 315 -30.35 -17.10 -40.23
C ILE A 315 -31.50 -18.06 -39.92
N SER A 316 -32.40 -18.27 -40.89
CA SER A 316 -33.56 -19.14 -40.70
C SER A 316 -33.16 -20.56 -40.31
N GLN A 317 -32.09 -21.11 -40.91
CA GLN A 317 -31.58 -22.44 -40.62
C GLN A 317 -30.86 -22.51 -39.27
N LEU A 318 -30.08 -21.49 -38.92
CA LEU A 318 -29.40 -21.40 -37.63
C LEU A 318 -30.38 -21.19 -36.47
N LYS A 319 -31.46 -20.42 -36.68
CA LYS A 319 -32.55 -20.24 -35.70
C LYS A 319 -33.32 -21.52 -35.42
N LYS A 320 -33.56 -22.37 -36.43
CA LYS A 320 -34.18 -23.71 -36.22
C LYS A 320 -33.39 -24.59 -35.23
N ASN A 321 -32.10 -24.32 -35.03
CA ASN A 321 -31.21 -25.08 -34.14
C ASN A 321 -30.75 -24.28 -32.91
N ASP A 322 -31.33 -23.11 -32.61
CA ASP A 322 -30.92 -22.22 -31.49
C ASP A 322 -29.42 -21.81 -31.51
N LEU A 323 -28.86 -21.60 -32.71
CA LEU A 323 -27.43 -21.27 -32.87
C LEU A 323 -27.17 -19.84 -33.34
N PHE A 324 -28.19 -19.12 -33.81
CA PHE A 324 -28.04 -17.79 -34.40
C PHE A 324 -27.37 -16.78 -33.46
N ASP A 325 -27.77 -16.72 -32.18
CA ASP A 325 -27.28 -15.76 -31.20
C ASP A 325 -25.78 -15.92 -30.84
N LYS A 326 -25.13 -16.97 -31.37
CA LYS A 326 -23.72 -17.28 -31.09
C LYS A 326 -22.76 -16.81 -32.20
N PHE A 327 -23.30 -16.34 -33.31
CA PHE A 327 -22.52 -15.85 -34.45
C PHE A 327 -22.44 -14.33 -34.45
N ASP A 328 -21.35 -13.81 -35.00
CA ASP A 328 -21.28 -12.39 -35.36
C ASP A 328 -22.20 -12.13 -36.57
N GLU A 329 -23.06 -11.13 -36.43
CA GLU A 329 -24.06 -10.80 -37.45
C GLU A 329 -23.39 -10.33 -38.76
N HIS A 330 -22.36 -9.49 -38.64
CA HIS A 330 -21.61 -8.93 -39.77
C HIS A 330 -20.79 -10.02 -40.48
N PHE A 331 -20.22 -10.97 -39.73
CA PHE A 331 -19.59 -12.15 -40.31
C PHE A 331 -20.56 -12.93 -41.20
N LEU A 332 -21.76 -13.26 -40.69
CA LEU A 332 -22.75 -14.02 -41.44
C LEU A 332 -23.27 -13.25 -42.66
N GLN A 333 -23.48 -11.93 -42.54
CA GLN A 333 -23.84 -11.08 -43.69
C GLN A 333 -22.79 -11.15 -44.78
N ASN A 334 -21.52 -10.91 -44.45
CA ASN A 334 -20.44 -10.94 -45.43
C ASN A 334 -20.21 -12.33 -46.03
N LEU A 335 -20.30 -13.40 -45.23
CA LEU A 335 -20.18 -14.77 -45.74
C LEU A 335 -21.30 -15.10 -46.72
N SER A 336 -22.52 -14.66 -46.43
CA SER A 336 -23.69 -14.93 -47.26
C SER A 336 -23.62 -14.27 -48.66
N LEU A 337 -22.90 -13.16 -48.81
CA LEU A 337 -22.67 -12.51 -50.12
C LEU A 337 -22.00 -13.43 -51.15
N TYR A 338 -21.30 -14.47 -50.68
CA TYR A 338 -20.56 -15.41 -51.51
C TYR A 338 -21.21 -16.80 -51.60
N VAL A 339 -22.36 -17.02 -50.95
CA VAL A 339 -23.08 -18.30 -50.99
C VAL A 339 -24.43 -18.05 -51.65
N ASP A 340 -24.49 -18.23 -52.96
CA ASP A 340 -25.65 -17.99 -53.82
C ASP A 340 -26.43 -19.28 -54.18
N ASP A 341 -25.90 -20.47 -53.86
CA ASP A 341 -26.56 -21.75 -54.08
C ASP A 341 -27.21 -22.33 -52.79
N MET A 342 -28.48 -22.72 -52.88
CA MET A 342 -29.26 -23.27 -51.76
C MET A 342 -28.80 -24.66 -51.29
N ARG A 343 -28.33 -25.52 -52.20
CA ARG A 343 -27.79 -26.84 -51.81
C ARG A 343 -26.47 -26.66 -51.07
N LEU A 344 -25.62 -25.76 -51.56
CA LEU A 344 -24.37 -25.39 -50.91
C LEU A 344 -24.61 -24.82 -49.51
N LEU A 345 -25.51 -23.84 -49.37
CA LEU A 345 -25.87 -23.24 -48.08
C LEU A 345 -26.38 -24.29 -47.08
N LYS A 346 -27.30 -25.15 -47.51
CA LYS A 346 -27.82 -26.26 -46.67
C LYS A 346 -26.70 -27.22 -46.28
N ASN A 347 -25.79 -27.56 -47.20
CA ASN A 347 -24.68 -28.46 -46.89
C ASN A 347 -23.70 -27.83 -45.89
N ILE A 348 -23.37 -26.54 -46.05
CA ILE A 348 -22.55 -25.79 -45.09
C ILE A 348 -23.19 -25.84 -43.70
N CYS A 349 -24.48 -25.55 -43.57
CA CYS A 349 -25.18 -25.58 -42.28
C CYS A 349 -25.23 -27.00 -41.67
N ASN A 350 -25.51 -28.03 -42.48
CA ASN A 350 -25.52 -29.42 -42.04
C ASN A 350 -24.14 -29.87 -41.56
N GLU A 351 -23.08 -29.60 -42.34
CA GLU A 351 -21.71 -29.94 -41.97
C GLU A 351 -21.23 -29.17 -40.74
N PHE A 352 -21.59 -27.88 -40.63
CA PHE A 352 -21.32 -27.08 -39.44
C PHE A 352 -21.92 -27.73 -38.19
N LEU A 353 -23.19 -28.14 -38.22
CA LEU A 353 -23.83 -28.83 -37.10
C LEU A 353 -23.08 -30.12 -36.73
N ILE A 354 -22.68 -30.91 -37.72
CA ILE A 354 -21.93 -32.16 -37.49
C ILE A 354 -20.58 -31.85 -36.85
N TYR A 355 -19.78 -30.96 -37.44
CA TYR A 355 -18.45 -30.62 -36.94
C TYR A 355 -18.52 -29.99 -35.55
N TYR A 356 -19.45 -29.08 -35.31
CA TYR A 356 -19.63 -28.43 -34.02
C TYR A 356 -19.95 -29.43 -32.90
N TYR A 357 -20.87 -30.37 -33.11
CA TYR A 357 -21.23 -31.36 -32.09
C TYR A 357 -20.25 -32.53 -31.97
N ARG A 358 -19.39 -32.75 -32.99
CA ARG A 358 -18.43 -33.85 -33.00
C ARG A 358 -17.03 -33.43 -32.56
N LEU A 359 -16.58 -32.23 -32.93
CA LEU A 359 -15.31 -31.70 -32.46
C LEU A 359 -15.46 -31.36 -30.98
N ASN A 360 -14.91 -32.24 -30.14
CA ASN A 360 -15.04 -32.21 -28.69
C ASN A 360 -14.04 -31.20 -28.09
N THR A 361 -14.08 -29.94 -28.54
CA THR A 361 -13.28 -28.83 -28.00
C THR A 361 -14.22 -27.78 -27.41
N THR A 362 -13.94 -27.34 -26.18
CA THR A 362 -14.92 -26.58 -25.34
C THR A 362 -14.99 -25.09 -25.68
N ASP A 363 -14.09 -24.62 -26.55
CA ASP A 363 -13.87 -23.20 -26.86
C ASP A 363 -13.78 -22.96 -28.40
N ILE A 364 -14.55 -23.73 -29.19
CA ILE A 364 -14.63 -23.51 -30.64
C ILE A 364 -15.28 -22.16 -30.92
N LYS A 365 -14.57 -21.27 -31.63
CA LYS A 365 -15.14 -20.03 -32.15
C LYS A 365 -16.10 -20.34 -33.30
N TYR A 366 -17.39 -20.03 -33.13
CA TYR A 366 -18.46 -20.33 -34.10
C TYR A 366 -18.16 -19.79 -35.49
N ASN A 367 -17.73 -18.53 -35.59
CA ASN A 367 -17.38 -17.89 -36.86
C ASN A 367 -16.22 -18.60 -37.57
N LYS A 368 -15.15 -18.96 -36.85
CA LYS A 368 -13.99 -19.66 -37.42
C LYS A 368 -14.37 -21.05 -37.93
N MET A 369 -15.17 -21.79 -37.16
CA MET A 369 -15.68 -23.09 -37.59
C MET A 369 -16.55 -22.95 -38.85
N MET A 370 -17.48 -21.99 -38.88
CA MET A 370 -18.32 -21.76 -40.06
C MET A 370 -17.49 -21.34 -41.28
N ALA A 371 -16.47 -20.49 -41.11
CA ALA A 371 -15.56 -20.13 -42.18
C ALA A 371 -14.78 -21.35 -42.70
N MET A 372 -14.30 -22.22 -41.80
CA MET A 372 -13.59 -23.44 -42.17
C MET A 372 -14.48 -24.44 -42.92
N ILE A 373 -15.74 -24.61 -42.49
CA ILE A 373 -16.71 -25.47 -43.19
C ILE A 373 -17.12 -24.87 -44.53
N THR A 374 -17.25 -23.55 -44.60
CA THR A 374 -17.53 -22.86 -45.88
C THR A 374 -16.35 -23.04 -46.84
N TYR A 375 -15.12 -22.86 -46.37
CA TYR A 375 -13.90 -23.13 -47.14
C TYR A 375 -13.84 -24.59 -47.62
N LYS A 376 -14.15 -25.56 -46.75
CA LYS A 376 -14.24 -26.98 -47.12
C LYS A 376 -15.23 -27.24 -48.25
N ASN A 377 -16.39 -26.59 -48.21
CA ASN A 377 -17.45 -26.78 -49.21
C ASN A 377 -17.12 -26.12 -50.56
N LEU A 378 -16.38 -25.00 -50.55
CA LEU A 378 -16.03 -24.24 -51.75
C LEU A 378 -14.72 -24.71 -52.39
N PHE A 379 -13.75 -25.15 -51.58
CA PHE A 379 -12.42 -25.59 -51.99
C PHE A 379 -12.09 -26.97 -51.40
N PRO A 380 -12.87 -28.03 -51.74
CA PRO A 380 -12.72 -29.34 -51.10
C PRO A 380 -11.36 -30.00 -51.34
N LYS A 381 -10.74 -29.79 -52.51
CA LYS A 381 -9.41 -30.29 -52.83
C LYS A 381 -8.34 -29.61 -51.98
N ASP A 382 -8.32 -28.28 -51.96
CA ASP A 382 -7.36 -27.50 -51.16
C ASP A 382 -7.55 -27.74 -49.65
N PHE A 383 -8.79 -27.93 -49.19
CA PHE A 383 -9.07 -28.35 -47.81
C PHE A 383 -8.49 -29.72 -47.49
N SER A 384 -8.57 -30.69 -48.42
CA SER A 384 -7.97 -32.01 -48.24
C SER A 384 -6.44 -31.95 -48.24
N GLU A 385 -5.84 -31.11 -49.09
CA GLU A 385 -4.39 -30.87 -49.12
C GLU A 385 -3.94 -30.18 -47.82
N LEU A 386 -4.71 -29.24 -47.30
CA LEU A 386 -4.44 -28.55 -46.03
C LEU A 386 -4.35 -29.54 -44.84
N GLN A 387 -5.15 -30.63 -44.85
CA GLN A 387 -5.04 -31.69 -43.83
C GLN A 387 -3.72 -32.45 -43.89
N LEU A 388 -3.07 -32.45 -45.06
CA LEU A 388 -1.79 -33.10 -45.32
C LEU A 388 -0.61 -32.12 -45.24
N ASN A 389 -0.83 -30.90 -44.74
CA ASN A 389 0.14 -29.81 -44.73
C ASN A 389 0.63 -29.45 -46.15
N GLN A 390 -0.31 -29.37 -47.10
CA GLN A 390 -0.08 -29.05 -48.51
C GLN A 390 -1.20 -28.12 -49.01
N GLY A 391 -1.08 -27.62 -50.24
CA GLY A 391 -2.11 -26.79 -50.87
C GLY A 391 -1.93 -25.30 -50.62
N PHE A 392 -2.75 -24.49 -51.29
CA PHE A 392 -2.63 -23.04 -51.36
C PHE A 392 -2.70 -22.38 -49.98
N VAL A 393 -3.72 -22.71 -49.18
CA VAL A 393 -3.88 -22.14 -47.83
C VAL A 393 -2.72 -22.53 -46.91
N TYR A 394 -2.20 -23.75 -47.03
CA TYR A 394 -1.03 -24.17 -46.26
C TYR A 394 0.21 -23.36 -46.66
N SER A 395 0.49 -23.24 -47.97
CA SER A 395 1.65 -22.51 -48.48
C SER A 395 1.63 -21.04 -48.05
N LEU A 396 0.46 -20.40 -47.97
CA LEU A 396 0.30 -19.04 -47.42
C LEU A 396 0.78 -18.95 -45.96
N PHE A 397 0.36 -19.88 -45.10
CA PHE A 397 0.78 -19.89 -43.70
C PHE A 397 2.25 -20.30 -43.53
N ALA A 398 2.76 -21.21 -44.36
CA ALA A 398 4.15 -21.67 -44.33
C ALA A 398 5.14 -20.55 -44.69
N HIS A 399 4.82 -19.72 -45.69
CA HIS A 399 5.64 -18.59 -46.15
C HIS A 399 5.43 -17.30 -45.35
N LYS A 400 4.71 -17.37 -44.22
CA LYS A 400 4.48 -16.21 -43.34
C LYS A 400 5.77 -15.48 -42.96
N ASN A 401 6.82 -16.22 -42.63
CA ASN A 401 8.10 -15.62 -42.25
C ASN A 401 8.76 -14.85 -43.41
N ASP A 402 8.52 -15.27 -44.64
CA ASP A 402 9.03 -14.58 -45.83
C ASP A 402 8.31 -13.25 -46.01
N PHE A 403 6.98 -13.23 -45.85
CA PHE A 403 6.20 -11.98 -45.85
C PHE A 403 6.62 -11.03 -44.72
N ILE A 404 6.90 -11.56 -43.52
CA ILE A 404 7.44 -10.76 -42.41
C ILE A 404 8.79 -10.12 -42.78
N ASN A 405 9.68 -10.89 -43.41
CA ASN A 405 10.99 -10.39 -43.80
C ASN A 405 10.88 -9.33 -44.90
N GLU A 406 10.02 -9.53 -45.88
CA GLU A 406 9.76 -8.55 -46.94
C GLU A 406 9.19 -7.24 -46.37
N GLN A 407 8.21 -7.31 -45.46
CA GLN A 407 7.68 -6.12 -44.80
C GLN A 407 8.74 -5.40 -43.96
N LYS A 408 9.62 -6.14 -43.26
CA LYS A 408 10.75 -5.52 -42.56
C LYS A 408 11.71 -4.80 -43.50
N GLU A 409 12.03 -5.37 -44.65
CA GLU A 409 12.89 -4.72 -45.64
C GLU A 409 12.24 -3.45 -46.22
N ASN A 410 10.93 -3.46 -46.42
CA ASN A 410 10.17 -2.27 -46.81
C ASN A 410 10.24 -1.18 -45.72
N ILE A 411 9.95 -1.52 -44.46
CA ILE A 411 10.03 -0.58 -43.33
C ILE A 411 11.46 -0.04 -43.15
N LYS A 412 12.48 -0.89 -43.24
CA LYS A 412 13.90 -0.46 -43.22
C LYS A 412 14.20 0.52 -44.35
N SER A 413 13.68 0.28 -45.55
CA SER A 413 13.86 1.20 -46.69
C SER A 413 13.24 2.57 -46.42
N GLN A 414 12.06 2.61 -45.80
CA GLN A 414 11.42 3.87 -45.35
C GLN A 414 12.25 4.60 -44.28
N ILE A 415 12.80 3.87 -43.31
CA ILE A 415 13.71 4.43 -42.29
C ILE A 415 14.95 5.03 -42.96
N ILE A 416 15.55 4.34 -43.93
CA ILE A 416 16.72 4.85 -44.68
C ILE A 416 16.36 6.14 -45.42
N GLU A 417 15.19 6.21 -46.08
CA GLU A 417 14.75 7.41 -46.79
C GLU A 417 14.51 8.61 -45.84
N LYS A 418 13.85 8.37 -44.70
CA LYS A 418 13.62 9.40 -43.68
C LYS A 418 14.92 9.88 -43.02
N ASN A 419 15.87 8.99 -42.77
CA ASN A 419 17.21 9.36 -42.28
C ASN A 419 17.97 10.24 -43.28
N LYS A 420 17.91 9.93 -44.59
CA LYS A 420 18.49 10.77 -45.64
C LYS A 420 17.84 12.17 -45.65
N LYS A 421 16.53 12.27 -45.43
CA LYS A 421 15.82 13.56 -45.30
C LYS A 421 16.31 14.36 -44.09
N ILE A 422 16.49 13.74 -42.92
CA ILE A 422 17.06 14.40 -41.72
C ILE A 422 18.47 14.90 -41.99
N GLU A 423 19.33 14.07 -42.61
CA GLU A 423 20.70 14.45 -42.94
C GLU A 423 20.75 15.65 -43.89
N TYR A 424 19.86 15.69 -44.89
CA TYR A 424 19.73 16.81 -45.82
C TYR A 424 19.30 18.11 -45.10
N ILE A 425 18.33 18.03 -44.17
CA ILE A 425 17.91 19.17 -43.34
C ILE A 425 19.05 19.67 -42.43
N LYS A 426 19.81 18.75 -41.82
CA LYS A 426 20.94 19.10 -40.93
C LYS A 426 22.12 19.72 -41.68
N LYS A 427 22.34 19.33 -42.95
CA LYS A 427 23.39 19.89 -43.82
C LYS A 427 23.03 21.26 -44.40
N GLU A 428 21.77 21.69 -44.32
CA GLU A 428 21.38 23.03 -44.76
C GLU A 428 21.93 24.09 -43.79
N ASN A 429 22.66 25.05 -44.34
CA ASN A 429 23.39 26.07 -43.59
C ASN A 429 22.65 27.42 -43.55
N LEU A 430 21.63 27.60 -44.39
CA LEU A 430 20.83 28.83 -44.42
C LEU A 430 19.75 28.78 -43.34
N GLU A 431 19.52 29.91 -42.68
CA GLU A 431 18.59 30.02 -41.56
C GLU A 431 17.19 30.44 -42.01
N SER A 432 17.05 31.05 -43.19
CA SER A 432 15.77 31.53 -43.71
C SER A 432 15.61 31.36 -45.22
N VAL A 433 14.35 31.26 -45.67
CA VAL A 433 13.99 31.23 -47.10
C VAL A 433 14.39 32.55 -47.78
N GLU A 434 14.53 33.63 -47.02
CA GLU A 434 14.98 34.94 -47.50
C GLU A 434 16.47 34.91 -47.89
N GLU A 435 17.33 34.25 -47.11
CA GLU A 435 18.73 34.01 -47.48
C GLU A 435 18.86 33.16 -48.75
N LEU A 436 18.02 32.14 -48.90
CA LEU A 436 17.99 31.32 -50.11
C LEU A 436 17.51 32.11 -51.34
N LYS A 437 16.56 33.03 -51.17
CA LYS A 437 16.13 33.97 -52.24
C LYS A 437 17.25 34.92 -52.65
N ILE A 438 18.03 35.45 -51.70
CA ILE A 438 19.20 36.30 -52.00
C ILE A 438 20.23 35.54 -52.86
N ILE A 439 20.46 34.25 -52.57
CA ILE A 439 21.36 33.41 -53.38
C ILE A 439 20.79 33.19 -54.79
N LEU A 440 19.48 32.95 -54.91
CA LEU A 440 18.82 32.81 -56.20
C LEU A 440 18.93 34.09 -57.04
N ASP A 441 18.64 35.25 -56.43
CA ASP A 441 18.73 36.56 -57.08
C ASP A 441 20.17 36.90 -57.45
N SER A 442 21.15 36.53 -56.62
CA SER A 442 22.58 36.63 -56.93
C SER A 442 22.95 35.78 -58.15
N LYS A 443 22.50 34.51 -58.22
CA LYS A 443 22.73 33.64 -59.39
C LYS A 443 22.10 34.20 -60.66
N ARG A 444 20.85 34.69 -60.60
CA ARG A 444 20.15 35.35 -61.71
C ARG A 444 20.87 36.64 -62.16
N SER A 445 21.36 37.43 -61.22
CA SER A 445 22.11 38.67 -61.53
C SER A 445 23.47 38.38 -62.19
N LYS A 446 24.20 37.33 -61.77
CA LYS A 446 25.43 36.87 -62.42
C LYS A 446 25.15 36.42 -63.86
N LEU A 447 24.06 35.70 -64.08
CA LEU A 447 23.62 35.27 -65.41
C LEU A 447 23.41 36.45 -66.38
N SER A 448 22.80 37.54 -65.89
CA SER A 448 22.55 38.75 -66.69
C SER A 448 23.81 39.48 -67.16
N ARG A 449 24.98 39.19 -66.56
CA ARG A 449 26.27 39.82 -66.86
C ARG A 449 27.20 38.95 -67.72
N MET A 450 26.77 37.76 -68.14
CA MET A 450 27.58 36.78 -68.89
C MET A 450 27.43 36.92 -70.42
N TYR A 451 28.50 36.56 -71.15
CA TYR A 451 28.55 36.58 -72.62
C TYR A 451 27.71 35.45 -73.22
N TYR A 452 27.10 35.69 -74.40
CA TYR A 452 25.97 34.91 -74.94
C TYR A 452 26.13 33.37 -74.98
N PRO A 453 27.29 32.78 -75.33
CA PRO A 453 27.45 31.32 -75.37
C PRO A 453 27.54 30.67 -73.98
N GLU A 454 28.18 31.33 -73.01
CA GLU A 454 28.33 30.86 -71.64
C GLU A 454 27.01 30.98 -70.86
N ARG A 455 26.22 32.00 -71.20
CA ARG A 455 24.91 32.26 -70.61
C ARG A 455 23.92 31.12 -70.83
N GLN A 456 23.83 30.56 -72.03
CA GLN A 456 22.84 29.52 -72.34
C GLN A 456 23.07 28.23 -71.54
N LYS A 457 24.34 27.85 -71.34
CA LYS A 457 24.70 26.70 -70.49
C LYS A 457 24.38 26.97 -69.01
N ALA A 458 24.75 28.14 -68.51
CA ALA A 458 24.46 28.55 -67.14
C ALA A 458 22.95 28.72 -66.87
N GLU A 459 22.15 29.08 -67.87
CA GLU A 459 20.70 29.25 -67.77
C GLU A 459 19.99 27.90 -67.64
N ASN A 460 20.45 26.88 -68.38
CA ASN A 460 20.00 25.50 -68.20
C ASN A 460 20.38 24.93 -66.83
N GLU A 461 21.63 25.15 -66.39
CA GLU A 461 22.10 24.74 -65.05
C GLU A 461 21.31 25.44 -63.92
N LEU A 462 20.97 26.72 -64.08
CA LEU A 462 20.14 27.45 -63.13
C LEU A 462 18.70 26.95 -63.11
N THR A 463 18.12 26.63 -64.27
CA THR A 463 16.75 26.10 -64.38
C THR A 463 16.63 24.72 -63.73
N GLU A 464 17.62 23.85 -63.93
CA GLU A 464 17.70 22.55 -63.24
C GLU A 464 17.88 22.74 -61.72
N TRP A 465 18.76 23.66 -61.31
CA TRP A 465 18.95 23.99 -59.90
C TRP A 465 17.68 24.55 -59.26
N GLU A 466 16.89 25.37 -59.97
CA GLU A 466 15.60 25.91 -59.50
C GLU A 466 14.53 24.81 -59.36
N LYS A 467 14.48 23.84 -60.26
CA LYS A 467 13.48 22.75 -60.23
C LYS A 467 13.80 21.66 -59.22
N THR A 468 15.05 21.51 -58.82
CA THR A 468 15.49 20.41 -57.94
C THR A 468 16.04 20.97 -56.63
N GLU A 469 17.23 21.55 -56.68
CA GLU A 469 17.99 21.96 -55.49
C GLU A 469 17.33 23.11 -54.73
N TYR A 470 16.77 24.12 -55.41
CA TYR A 470 16.08 25.23 -54.73
C TYR A 470 14.83 24.73 -53.99
N ILE A 471 14.06 23.83 -54.59
CA ILE A 471 12.84 23.26 -53.97
C ILE A 471 13.23 22.42 -52.74
N ASN A 472 14.20 21.51 -52.90
CA ASN A 472 14.66 20.66 -51.80
C ASN A 472 15.25 21.48 -50.64
N ARG A 473 16.07 22.49 -50.94
CA ARG A 473 16.66 23.38 -49.92
C ARG A 473 15.61 24.25 -49.25
N LYS A 474 14.65 24.77 -50.01
CA LYS A 474 13.52 25.54 -49.46
C LYS A 474 12.70 24.66 -48.49
N GLU A 475 12.36 23.45 -48.90
CA GLU A 475 11.64 22.48 -48.07
C GLU A 475 12.44 22.12 -46.80
N ALA A 476 13.76 21.98 -46.91
CA ALA A 476 14.63 21.73 -45.76
C ALA A 476 14.63 22.88 -44.74
N ILE A 477 14.71 24.13 -45.21
CA ILE A 477 14.64 25.33 -44.34
C ILE A 477 13.26 25.44 -43.68
N GLU A 478 12.18 25.24 -44.44
CA GLU A 478 10.81 25.26 -43.91
C GLU A 478 10.61 24.16 -42.85
N ASN A 479 11.04 22.93 -43.12
CA ASN A 479 10.95 21.82 -42.18
C ASN A 479 11.80 22.04 -40.91
N ARG A 480 12.97 22.68 -41.03
CA ARG A 480 13.80 23.09 -39.88
C ARG A 480 13.11 24.17 -39.04
N SER A 481 12.55 25.19 -39.67
CA SER A 481 11.83 26.28 -38.99
C SER A 481 10.58 25.80 -38.24
N GLN A 482 9.94 24.74 -38.74
CA GLN A 482 8.76 24.11 -38.14
C GLN A 482 9.09 22.99 -37.14
N ASN A 483 10.38 22.76 -36.82
CA ASN A 483 10.84 21.69 -35.91
C ASN A 483 10.44 20.25 -36.33
N LYS A 484 10.13 20.01 -37.61
CA LYS A 484 9.68 18.69 -38.12
C LYS A 484 10.73 17.58 -38.03
N ILE A 485 11.99 17.89 -37.72
CA ILE A 485 13.01 16.87 -37.43
C ILE A 485 12.53 15.95 -36.30
N LYS A 486 11.92 16.52 -35.26
CA LYS A 486 11.38 15.74 -34.13
C LYS A 486 10.23 14.83 -34.57
N ASP A 487 9.36 15.29 -35.46
CA ASP A 487 8.25 14.49 -35.97
C ASP A 487 8.76 13.32 -36.83
N ILE A 488 9.75 13.55 -37.69
CA ILE A 488 10.39 12.50 -38.49
C ILE A 488 11.17 11.52 -37.59
N GLU A 489 11.84 11.98 -36.53
CA GLU A 489 12.49 11.12 -35.53
C GLU A 489 11.46 10.29 -34.73
N LEU A 490 10.29 10.84 -34.43
CA LEU A 490 9.17 10.10 -33.81
C LEU A 490 8.61 9.04 -34.77
N GLU A 491 8.46 9.36 -36.05
CA GLU A 491 8.05 8.40 -37.08
C GLU A 491 9.09 7.28 -37.23
N ILE A 492 10.38 7.58 -37.28
CA ILE A 492 11.45 6.56 -37.32
C ILE A 492 11.37 5.66 -36.08
N ASN A 493 11.25 6.23 -34.88
CA ASN A 493 11.07 5.46 -33.65
C ASN A 493 9.81 4.57 -33.70
N SER A 494 8.73 5.03 -34.34
CA SER A 494 7.52 4.23 -34.52
C SER A 494 7.75 3.05 -35.48
N LEU A 495 8.47 3.27 -36.59
CA LEU A 495 8.84 2.24 -37.57
C LEU A 495 9.84 1.23 -37.00
N GLU A 496 10.80 1.66 -36.17
CA GLU A 496 11.73 0.76 -35.47
C GLU A 496 11.01 -0.12 -34.44
N LYS A 497 10.05 0.45 -33.70
CA LYS A 497 9.15 -0.32 -32.83
C LYS A 497 8.31 -1.30 -33.65
N GLU A 498 7.84 -0.92 -34.82
CA GLU A 498 7.08 -1.80 -35.71
C GLU A 498 7.92 -3.00 -36.19
N ILE A 499 9.19 -2.79 -36.58
CA ILE A 499 10.13 -3.87 -36.92
C ILE A 499 10.31 -4.87 -35.76
N SER A 500 10.32 -4.39 -34.51
CA SER A 500 10.43 -5.27 -33.34
C SER A 500 9.17 -6.09 -33.08
N LYS A 501 7.99 -5.57 -33.46
CA LYS A 501 6.68 -6.19 -33.24
C LYS A 501 6.24 -7.13 -34.37
N ILE A 502 6.63 -6.84 -35.61
CA ILE A 502 6.14 -7.56 -36.80
C ILE A 502 6.46 -9.06 -36.82
N ASN A 503 7.48 -9.49 -36.07
CA ASN A 503 7.77 -10.93 -35.84
C ASN A 503 6.63 -11.69 -35.15
N GLU A 504 5.73 -10.98 -34.47
CA GLU A 504 4.65 -11.55 -33.69
C GLU A 504 3.30 -11.46 -34.41
N TYR A 505 3.26 -10.77 -35.55
CA TYR A 505 2.03 -10.57 -36.30
C TYR A 505 1.53 -11.91 -36.84
N THR A 506 0.23 -12.14 -36.71
CA THR A 506 -0.53 -13.14 -37.45
C THR A 506 -0.52 -12.82 -38.95
N LEU A 507 -0.83 -13.78 -39.81
CA LEU A 507 -0.95 -13.51 -41.25
C LEU A 507 -1.99 -12.42 -41.53
N GLN A 508 -3.08 -12.38 -40.75
CA GLN A 508 -4.08 -11.29 -40.79
C GLN A 508 -3.45 -9.91 -40.57
N GLU A 509 -2.57 -9.76 -39.57
CA GLU A 509 -1.93 -8.50 -39.23
C GLU A 509 -0.87 -8.07 -40.26
N ILE A 510 -0.39 -9.00 -41.09
CA ILE A 510 0.55 -8.75 -42.19
C ILE A 510 -0.19 -8.31 -43.46
N ILE A 511 -1.40 -8.83 -43.69
CA ILE A 511 -2.20 -8.51 -44.88
C ILE A 511 -2.75 -7.08 -44.76
N THR A 512 -2.35 -6.24 -45.69
CA THR A 512 -2.82 -4.87 -45.87
C THR A 512 -3.61 -4.74 -47.17
N ARG A 513 -4.25 -3.59 -47.39
CA ARG A 513 -4.95 -3.32 -48.66
C ARG A 513 -3.99 -3.31 -49.86
N ASP A 514 -2.73 -2.95 -49.64
CA ASP A 514 -1.76 -2.74 -50.72
C ASP A 514 -1.00 -4.03 -51.10
N ASN A 515 -0.81 -4.96 -50.15
CA ASN A 515 -0.03 -6.20 -50.38
C ASN A 515 -0.89 -7.46 -50.57
N ILE A 516 -2.23 -7.39 -50.41
CA ILE A 516 -3.09 -8.57 -50.42
C ILE A 516 -3.01 -9.36 -51.73
N ASP A 517 -2.95 -8.70 -52.88
CA ASP A 517 -2.89 -9.39 -54.16
C ASP A 517 -1.53 -10.06 -54.39
N GLU A 518 -0.46 -9.46 -53.86
CA GLU A 518 0.90 -10.02 -53.91
C GLU A 518 1.02 -11.27 -53.03
N ILE A 519 0.57 -11.19 -51.77
CA ILE A 519 0.56 -12.33 -50.83
C ILE A 519 -0.23 -13.51 -51.42
N PHE A 520 -1.42 -13.27 -51.97
CA PHE A 520 -2.27 -14.32 -52.55
C PHE A 520 -1.83 -14.77 -53.95
N SER A 521 -0.81 -14.15 -54.54
CA SER A 521 -0.20 -14.59 -55.80
C SER A 521 0.84 -15.70 -55.60
N ILE A 522 1.11 -16.11 -54.36
CA ILE A 522 2.12 -17.11 -53.97
C ILE A 522 2.18 -18.35 -54.87
N THR A 523 3.40 -18.80 -55.13
CA THR A 523 3.73 -20.06 -55.80
C THR A 523 4.61 -20.88 -54.88
N ASP A 524 4.44 -22.20 -54.88
CA ASP A 524 5.29 -23.10 -54.10
C ASP A 524 6.19 -23.93 -55.01
N ILE A 525 7.34 -24.39 -54.51
CA ILE A 525 8.25 -25.27 -55.26
C ILE A 525 8.35 -26.58 -54.50
N ASN A 526 7.91 -27.67 -55.11
CA ASN A 526 7.97 -28.98 -54.47
C ASN A 526 9.42 -29.53 -54.41
N GLU A 527 9.63 -30.63 -53.67
CA GLU A 527 10.95 -31.24 -53.46
C GLU A 527 11.68 -31.69 -54.76
N ILE A 528 10.95 -31.79 -55.88
CA ILE A 528 11.48 -32.14 -57.20
C ILE A 528 11.68 -30.93 -58.13
N GLY A 529 11.44 -29.70 -57.63
CA GLY A 529 11.71 -28.45 -58.35
C GLY A 529 10.59 -27.96 -59.28
N GLU A 530 9.40 -28.54 -59.20
CA GLU A 530 8.24 -28.09 -59.98
C GLU A 530 7.51 -26.95 -59.26
N VAL A 531 7.17 -25.91 -60.02
CA VAL A 531 6.45 -24.73 -59.51
C VAL A 531 4.95 -25.00 -59.51
N GLN A 532 4.35 -25.01 -58.32
CA GLN A 532 2.92 -25.12 -58.11
C GLN A 532 2.27 -23.72 -58.08
N ASN A 533 1.49 -23.40 -59.12
CA ASN A 533 0.87 -22.07 -59.28
C ASN A 533 -0.51 -21.92 -58.62
N PHE A 534 -1.10 -23.02 -58.13
CA PHE A 534 -2.44 -23.08 -57.53
C PHE A 534 -3.57 -22.49 -58.40
N ASN A 535 -3.46 -22.64 -59.73
CA ASN A 535 -4.42 -22.08 -60.69
C ASN A 535 -5.86 -22.53 -60.43
N GLU A 536 -6.07 -23.77 -59.97
CA GLU A 536 -7.40 -24.29 -59.65
C GLU A 536 -8.09 -23.51 -58.51
N VAL A 537 -7.33 -23.05 -57.51
CA VAL A 537 -7.85 -22.24 -56.39
C VAL A 537 -8.02 -20.79 -56.83
N LYS A 538 -7.02 -20.23 -57.51
CA LYS A 538 -7.00 -18.81 -57.93
C LYS A 538 -8.04 -18.48 -59.02
N ALA A 539 -8.38 -19.44 -59.89
CA ALA A 539 -9.38 -19.27 -60.94
C ALA A 539 -10.83 -19.51 -60.47
N ASN A 540 -11.02 -20.00 -59.24
CA ASN A 540 -12.34 -20.27 -58.68
C ASN A 540 -13.10 -18.95 -58.40
N THR A 541 -14.39 -18.90 -58.75
CA THR A 541 -15.26 -17.72 -58.55
C THR A 541 -15.34 -17.26 -57.09
N TYR A 542 -15.12 -18.17 -56.14
CA TYR A 542 -15.16 -17.89 -54.71
C TYR A 542 -13.80 -17.47 -54.12
N PHE A 543 -12.75 -17.25 -54.93
CA PHE A 543 -11.41 -16.92 -54.43
C PHE A 543 -11.38 -15.65 -53.56
N ASN A 544 -12.23 -14.67 -53.85
CA ASN A 544 -12.36 -13.46 -53.04
C ASN A 544 -12.93 -13.73 -51.63
N LEU A 545 -13.79 -14.73 -51.47
CA LEU A 545 -14.24 -15.16 -50.14
C LEU A 545 -13.07 -15.76 -49.35
N LEU A 546 -12.22 -16.56 -50.01
CA LEU A 546 -11.03 -17.12 -49.38
C LEU A 546 -10.07 -16.01 -48.90
N LYS A 547 -9.85 -14.97 -49.72
CA LYS A 547 -9.13 -13.76 -49.31
C LYS A 547 -9.76 -13.09 -48.09
N TYR A 548 -11.09 -12.93 -48.07
CA TYR A 548 -11.82 -12.32 -46.96
C TYR A 548 -11.66 -13.12 -45.66
N VAL A 549 -11.91 -14.43 -45.67
CA VAL A 549 -11.87 -15.22 -44.43
C VAL A 549 -10.47 -15.33 -43.83
N ILE A 550 -9.42 -15.28 -44.64
CA ILE A 550 -8.03 -15.25 -44.18
C ILE A 550 -7.64 -13.84 -43.70
N ARG A 551 -7.95 -12.79 -44.46
CA ARG A 551 -7.66 -11.39 -44.08
C ARG A 551 -8.32 -10.98 -42.77
N GLU A 552 -9.56 -11.41 -42.55
CA GLU A 552 -10.28 -11.10 -41.29
C GLU A 552 -9.94 -12.08 -40.15
N GLY A 553 -9.05 -13.06 -40.38
CA GLY A 553 -8.61 -14.01 -39.35
C GLY A 553 -9.64 -15.07 -38.96
N TYR A 554 -10.67 -15.30 -39.79
CA TYR A 554 -11.61 -16.40 -39.57
C TYR A 554 -11.00 -17.77 -39.89
N ILE A 555 -10.07 -17.80 -40.86
CA ILE A 555 -9.12 -18.89 -41.06
C ILE A 555 -7.73 -18.31 -40.84
N ASP A 556 -7.07 -18.76 -39.78
CA ASP A 556 -5.74 -18.30 -39.39
C ASP A 556 -4.86 -19.49 -39.02
N GLU A 557 -3.71 -19.25 -38.41
CA GLU A 557 -2.73 -20.26 -38.03
C GLU A 557 -3.29 -21.32 -37.04
N THR A 558 -4.47 -21.07 -36.46
CA THR A 558 -5.19 -22.04 -35.60
C THR A 558 -6.09 -23.01 -36.38
N TYR A 559 -6.08 -22.99 -37.72
CA TYR A 559 -6.91 -23.86 -38.57
C TYR A 559 -6.87 -25.37 -38.22
N PRO A 560 -5.77 -25.98 -37.74
CA PRO A 560 -5.76 -27.41 -37.42
C PRO A 560 -6.79 -27.81 -36.36
N ASP A 561 -7.15 -26.87 -35.47
CA ASP A 561 -8.12 -27.07 -34.39
C ASP A 561 -9.55 -27.28 -34.88
N TYR A 562 -9.82 -26.89 -36.13
CA TYR A 562 -11.14 -26.96 -36.77
C TYR A 562 -11.24 -28.13 -37.77
N MET A 563 -10.15 -28.89 -37.98
CA MET A 563 -10.09 -29.97 -38.99
C MET A 563 -10.10 -31.38 -38.41
N THR A 564 -9.53 -31.60 -37.22
CA THR A 564 -9.25 -32.95 -36.70
C THR A 564 -9.77 -33.16 -35.28
N TYR A 565 -10.11 -34.42 -34.95
CA TYR A 565 -10.42 -34.81 -33.58
C TYR A 565 -9.18 -34.62 -32.70
N PHE A 566 -9.37 -33.98 -31.55
CA PHE A 566 -8.34 -33.90 -30.55
C PHE A 566 -8.22 -35.24 -29.81
N TYR A 567 -7.11 -35.95 -30.05
CA TYR A 567 -6.75 -37.15 -29.30
C TYR A 567 -5.87 -36.75 -28.09
N GLU A 568 -6.30 -37.10 -26.88
CA GLU A 568 -5.64 -36.71 -25.62
C GLU A 568 -4.30 -37.45 -25.36
N GLU A 569 -3.82 -38.28 -26.29
CA GLU A 569 -2.59 -39.07 -26.12
C GLU A 569 -1.33 -38.19 -25.99
N GLY A 570 -1.33 -36.99 -26.58
CA GLY A 570 -0.21 -36.07 -26.61
C GLY A 570 -0.28 -34.95 -25.57
N LEU A 571 -1.30 -34.10 -25.65
CA LEU A 571 -1.57 -32.99 -24.74
C LEU A 571 -2.99 -33.20 -24.21
N SER A 572 -3.28 -32.87 -22.95
CA SER A 572 -4.68 -32.93 -22.52
C SER A 572 -5.48 -31.77 -23.12
N ARG A 573 -6.81 -31.90 -23.16
CA ARG A 573 -7.68 -30.86 -23.69
C ARG A 573 -7.56 -29.56 -22.91
N THR A 574 -7.42 -29.66 -21.59
CA THR A 574 -7.28 -28.49 -20.71
C THR A 574 -5.96 -27.76 -20.97
N ASP A 575 -4.86 -28.50 -21.13
CA ASP A 575 -3.53 -27.95 -21.42
C ASP A 575 -3.48 -27.25 -22.79
N LYS A 576 -4.14 -27.82 -23.80
CA LYS A 576 -4.23 -27.20 -25.14
C LYS A 576 -4.90 -25.84 -25.07
N LEU A 577 -6.03 -25.78 -24.39
CA LEU A 577 -6.80 -24.54 -24.24
C LEU A 577 -6.02 -23.47 -23.47
N PHE A 578 -5.16 -23.87 -22.52
CA PHE A 578 -4.28 -22.91 -21.85
C PHE A 578 -3.22 -22.36 -22.81
N LEU A 579 -2.53 -23.22 -23.58
CA LEU A 579 -1.56 -22.77 -24.58
C LEU A 579 -2.20 -21.86 -25.63
N GLN A 580 -3.40 -22.21 -26.11
CA GLN A 580 -4.16 -21.38 -27.03
C GLN A 580 -4.50 -20.03 -26.42
N SER A 581 -4.85 -19.97 -25.14
CA SER A 581 -5.14 -18.71 -24.46
C SER A 581 -3.92 -17.77 -24.37
N VAL A 582 -2.72 -18.34 -24.27
CA VAL A 582 -1.45 -17.60 -24.35
C VAL A 582 -1.23 -17.05 -25.76
N THR A 583 -1.48 -17.86 -26.79
CA THR A 583 -1.40 -17.41 -28.20
C THR A 583 -2.42 -16.33 -28.53
N ASP A 584 -3.66 -16.50 -28.09
CA ASP A 584 -4.79 -15.58 -28.32
C ASP A 584 -4.72 -14.30 -27.47
N LYS A 585 -3.75 -14.18 -26.53
CA LYS A 585 -3.62 -13.06 -25.57
C LYS A 585 -4.87 -12.84 -24.70
N ILE A 586 -5.51 -13.95 -24.32
CA ILE A 586 -6.71 -13.99 -23.48
C ILE A 586 -6.37 -14.74 -22.19
N ALA A 587 -6.08 -14.02 -21.11
CA ALA A 587 -5.75 -14.65 -19.83
C ALA A 587 -6.92 -15.47 -19.29
N LYS A 588 -6.62 -16.72 -18.88
CA LYS A 588 -7.56 -17.56 -18.14
C LYS A 588 -7.48 -17.27 -16.64
N ASP A 589 -8.45 -17.79 -15.89
CA ASP A 589 -8.43 -17.74 -14.42
C ASP A 589 -7.14 -18.39 -13.89
N PRO A 590 -6.44 -17.77 -12.92
CA PRO A 590 -5.25 -18.35 -12.30
C PRO A 590 -5.41 -19.79 -11.77
N ALA A 591 -6.61 -20.16 -11.34
CA ALA A 591 -6.93 -21.50 -10.84
C ALA A 591 -7.26 -22.53 -11.95
N TYR A 592 -7.15 -22.13 -13.22
CA TYR A 592 -7.38 -23.03 -14.36
C TYR A 592 -6.47 -24.25 -14.30
N LYS A 593 -7.04 -25.45 -14.23
CA LYS A 593 -6.28 -26.68 -13.95
C LYS A 593 -5.58 -27.22 -15.19
N LEU A 594 -4.26 -27.35 -15.12
CA LEU A 594 -3.46 -28.06 -16.11
C LEU A 594 -3.36 -29.55 -15.74
N CYS A 595 -3.51 -30.44 -16.72
CA CYS A 595 -3.37 -31.89 -16.49
C CYS A 595 -1.92 -32.35 -16.63
N ALA A 596 -1.16 -31.76 -17.56
CA ALA A 596 0.26 -32.02 -17.77
C ALA A 596 1.05 -30.70 -17.90
N PRO A 597 1.24 -29.95 -16.80
CA PRO A 597 2.01 -28.71 -16.78
C PRO A 597 3.39 -28.81 -17.46
N GLN A 598 4.04 -29.96 -17.35
CA GLN A 598 5.33 -30.25 -17.99
C GLN A 598 5.29 -30.13 -19.51
N LYS A 599 4.19 -30.57 -20.13
CA LYS A 599 4.01 -30.53 -21.58
C LYS A 599 3.61 -29.13 -22.05
N VAL A 600 2.93 -28.37 -21.20
CA VAL A 600 2.61 -26.95 -21.42
C VAL A 600 3.88 -26.11 -21.38
N PHE A 601 4.68 -26.25 -20.30
CA PHE A 601 5.94 -25.54 -20.13
C PHE A 601 6.89 -25.74 -21.31
N ALA A 602 7.04 -26.98 -21.80
CA ALA A 602 7.91 -27.29 -22.94
C ALA A 602 7.51 -26.61 -24.27
N ARG A 603 6.29 -26.08 -24.36
CA ARG A 603 5.74 -25.41 -25.55
C ARG A 603 5.65 -23.89 -25.41
N LEU A 604 5.91 -23.34 -24.22
CA LEU A 604 5.97 -21.90 -23.98
C LEU A 604 7.38 -21.37 -24.29
N ARG A 605 7.44 -20.22 -24.94
CA ARG A 605 8.69 -19.48 -25.21
C ARG A 605 9.03 -18.63 -23.99
N ILE A 606 10.29 -18.25 -23.85
CA ILE A 606 10.76 -17.40 -22.74
C ILE A 606 9.96 -16.10 -22.65
N ARG A 607 9.69 -15.46 -23.79
CA ARG A 607 8.89 -14.22 -23.85
C ARG A 607 7.45 -14.40 -23.38
N ASP A 608 6.87 -15.60 -23.52
CA ASP A 608 5.49 -15.83 -23.06
C ASP A 608 5.39 -15.66 -21.53
N PHE A 609 6.48 -15.92 -20.77
CA PHE A 609 6.55 -15.71 -19.31
C PHE A 609 6.57 -14.24 -18.89
N GLU A 610 6.63 -13.30 -19.84
CA GLU A 610 6.55 -11.84 -19.61
C GLU A 610 5.15 -11.27 -19.87
N GLU A 611 4.14 -12.14 -20.03
CA GLU A 611 2.78 -11.77 -20.44
C GLU A 611 1.75 -12.16 -19.38
N LYS A 612 0.54 -11.60 -19.43
CA LYS A 612 -0.47 -11.82 -18.37
C LYS A 612 -1.06 -13.23 -18.36
N GLU A 613 -1.02 -13.93 -19.50
CA GLU A 613 -1.68 -15.22 -19.72
C GLU A 613 -1.01 -16.38 -18.97
N ILE A 614 0.27 -16.23 -18.60
CA ILE A 614 1.04 -17.23 -17.86
C ILE A 614 0.72 -17.31 -16.37
N LEU A 615 -0.05 -16.35 -15.84
CA LEU A 615 -0.45 -16.30 -14.42
C LEU A 615 -1.40 -17.47 -14.10
N ASN A 616 -0.84 -18.66 -13.88
CA ASN A 616 -1.55 -19.90 -13.62
C ASN A 616 -0.89 -20.71 -12.50
N PHE A 617 -1.67 -21.17 -11.52
CA PHE A 617 -1.17 -21.88 -10.34
C PHE A 617 -0.50 -23.21 -10.68
N SER A 618 -1.09 -24.02 -11.57
CA SER A 618 -0.49 -25.30 -11.98
C SER A 618 0.82 -25.13 -12.76
N LEU A 619 0.94 -24.04 -13.53
CA LEU A 619 2.17 -23.71 -14.26
C LEU A 619 3.28 -23.29 -13.30
N ILE A 620 3.03 -22.33 -12.41
CA ILE A 620 4.05 -21.87 -11.46
C ILE A 620 4.44 -22.97 -10.46
N ASP A 621 3.50 -23.83 -10.02
CA ASP A 621 3.82 -25.03 -9.21
C ASP A 621 4.81 -25.93 -9.96
N TYR A 622 4.58 -26.17 -11.26
CA TYR A 622 5.49 -27.00 -12.04
C TYR A 622 6.87 -26.36 -12.22
N VAL A 623 6.93 -25.07 -12.55
CA VAL A 623 8.18 -24.33 -12.75
C VAL A 623 8.99 -24.31 -11.46
N LEU A 624 8.35 -24.01 -10.32
CA LEU A 624 9.00 -24.03 -9.02
C LEU A 624 9.52 -25.43 -8.67
N ASN A 625 8.78 -26.51 -8.93
CA ASN A 625 9.21 -27.85 -8.52
C ASN A 625 10.31 -28.45 -9.41
N ASN A 626 10.42 -28.06 -10.68
CA ASN A 626 11.25 -28.77 -11.66
C ASN A 626 12.25 -27.90 -12.42
N GLN A 627 12.14 -26.57 -12.35
CA GLN A 627 12.87 -25.62 -13.20
C GLN A 627 13.30 -24.37 -12.41
N ILE A 628 13.74 -24.54 -11.16
CA ILE A 628 14.10 -23.47 -10.22
C ILE A 628 15.16 -22.51 -10.78
N ASP A 629 16.14 -23.03 -11.52
CA ASP A 629 17.24 -22.22 -12.08
C ASP A 629 16.98 -21.78 -13.53
N SER A 630 15.75 -21.91 -14.03
CA SER A 630 15.42 -21.57 -15.41
C SER A 630 15.23 -20.07 -15.62
N ASN A 631 15.65 -19.56 -16.79
CA ASN A 631 15.35 -18.19 -17.19
C ASN A 631 13.83 -17.92 -17.21
N GLN A 632 13.02 -18.93 -17.54
CA GLN A 632 11.56 -18.81 -17.55
C GLN A 632 11.01 -18.41 -16.17
N LEU A 633 11.55 -18.96 -15.08
CA LEU A 633 11.14 -18.58 -13.72
C LEU A 633 11.52 -17.13 -13.40
N SER A 634 12.72 -16.67 -13.81
CA SER A 634 13.12 -15.27 -13.59
C SER A 634 12.25 -14.30 -14.37
N HIS A 635 11.87 -14.63 -15.60
CA HIS A 635 10.90 -13.85 -16.37
C HIS A 635 9.50 -13.87 -15.73
N PHE A 636 9.02 -15.03 -15.24
CA PHE A 636 7.74 -15.13 -14.51
C PHE A 636 7.74 -14.22 -13.28
N ILE A 637 8.74 -14.33 -12.40
CA ILE A 637 8.83 -13.53 -11.17
C ILE A 637 9.01 -12.04 -11.50
N SER A 638 9.85 -11.70 -12.47
CA SER A 638 10.04 -10.33 -12.95
C SER A 638 8.73 -9.74 -13.49
N TYR A 639 7.92 -10.51 -14.21
CA TYR A 639 6.61 -10.07 -14.67
C TYR A 639 5.67 -9.74 -13.50
N ILE A 640 5.56 -10.62 -12.51
CA ILE A 640 4.76 -10.36 -11.29
C ILE A 640 5.28 -9.10 -10.57
N GLN A 641 6.60 -8.96 -10.47
CA GLN A 641 7.28 -7.82 -9.82
C GLN A 641 7.01 -6.50 -10.53
N ASN A 642 7.14 -6.46 -11.85
CA ASN A 642 6.98 -5.25 -12.66
C ASN A 642 5.51 -4.83 -12.76
N THR A 643 4.59 -5.80 -12.83
CA THR A 643 3.15 -5.55 -12.94
C THR A 643 2.41 -5.50 -11.60
N LYS A 644 3.15 -5.65 -10.47
CA LYS A 644 2.65 -5.58 -9.09
C LYS A 644 1.45 -6.49 -8.83
N LYS A 645 1.50 -7.74 -9.32
CA LYS A 645 0.41 -8.72 -9.20
C LYS A 645 0.38 -9.40 -7.82
N PHE A 646 0.29 -8.61 -6.76
CA PHE A 646 0.27 -9.10 -5.37
C PHE A 646 -0.90 -10.06 -5.08
N ASP A 647 -2.10 -9.76 -5.62
CA ASP A 647 -3.29 -10.61 -5.44
C ASP A 647 -3.09 -12.03 -5.98
N PHE A 648 -2.39 -12.18 -7.12
CA PHE A 648 -2.03 -13.49 -7.66
C PHE A 648 -1.14 -14.27 -6.69
N VAL A 649 -0.10 -13.62 -6.12
CA VAL A 649 0.82 -14.25 -5.16
C VAL A 649 0.08 -14.73 -3.91
N PHE A 650 -0.76 -13.88 -3.31
CA PHE A 650 -1.50 -14.27 -2.10
C PHE A 650 -2.53 -15.37 -2.36
N LYS A 651 -3.28 -15.30 -3.48
CA LYS A 651 -4.18 -16.39 -3.86
C LYS A 651 -3.43 -17.70 -4.09
N TYR A 652 -2.23 -17.63 -4.65
CA TYR A 652 -1.40 -18.80 -4.85
C TYR A 652 -0.85 -19.37 -3.54
N ILE A 653 -0.41 -18.52 -2.60
CA ILE A 653 0.02 -18.91 -1.25
C ILE A 653 -1.09 -19.69 -0.52
N ASP A 654 -2.36 -19.34 -0.74
CA ASP A 654 -3.50 -20.01 -0.10
C ASP A 654 -3.79 -21.41 -0.67
N VAL A 655 -3.27 -21.75 -1.86
CA VAL A 655 -3.62 -22.97 -2.60
C VAL A 655 -2.43 -23.90 -2.85
N THR A 656 -1.20 -23.38 -2.92
CA THR A 656 0.00 -24.15 -3.30
C THR A 656 0.32 -25.28 -2.32
N SER A 657 0.77 -26.41 -2.86
CA SER A 657 1.25 -27.56 -2.07
C SER A 657 2.72 -27.45 -1.65
N ASN A 658 3.51 -26.58 -2.28
CA ASN A 658 4.95 -26.44 -1.98
C ASN A 658 5.30 -25.01 -1.53
N LEU A 659 4.65 -24.61 -0.45
CA LEU A 659 4.77 -23.29 0.13
C LEU A 659 6.22 -22.91 0.56
N PRO A 660 7.05 -23.81 1.14
CA PRO A 660 8.44 -23.48 1.49
C PRO A 660 9.24 -23.01 0.28
N LEU A 661 9.15 -23.76 -0.82
CA LEU A 661 9.92 -23.50 -2.04
C LEU A 661 9.50 -22.20 -2.73
N LEU A 662 8.20 -21.91 -2.74
CA LEU A 662 7.67 -20.64 -3.23
C LEU A 662 8.27 -19.46 -2.46
N ILE A 663 8.20 -19.50 -1.12
CA ILE A 663 8.60 -18.39 -0.27
C ILE A 663 10.11 -18.16 -0.35
N GLU A 664 10.91 -19.23 -0.32
CA GLU A 664 12.36 -19.15 -0.50
C GLU A 664 12.71 -18.50 -1.85
N THR A 665 12.13 -18.99 -2.94
CA THR A 665 12.40 -18.49 -4.30
C THR A 665 11.96 -17.04 -4.46
N LEU A 666 10.77 -16.69 -3.98
CA LEU A 666 10.20 -15.34 -4.10
C LEU A 666 11.06 -14.33 -3.33
N ASN A 667 11.47 -14.64 -2.11
CA ASN A 667 12.30 -13.75 -1.28
C ASN A 667 13.71 -13.59 -1.83
N ARG A 668 14.28 -14.65 -2.41
CA ARG A 668 15.60 -14.61 -3.07
C ARG A 668 15.59 -13.76 -4.34
N MET A 669 14.55 -13.90 -5.18
CA MET A 669 14.48 -13.24 -6.49
C MET A 669 13.85 -11.84 -6.43
N TRP A 670 13.01 -11.57 -5.43
CA TRP A 670 12.38 -10.27 -5.19
C TRP A 670 12.54 -9.83 -3.72
N PRO A 671 13.76 -9.43 -3.29
CA PRO A 671 14.01 -9.02 -1.90
C PRO A 671 13.14 -7.83 -1.44
N SER A 672 12.79 -6.91 -2.35
CA SER A 672 11.94 -5.77 -2.04
C SER A 672 10.46 -6.11 -1.87
N PHE A 673 10.04 -7.37 -2.07
CA PHE A 673 8.63 -7.76 -2.05
C PHE A 673 7.92 -7.33 -0.76
N PHE A 674 8.51 -7.63 0.41
CA PHE A 674 7.91 -7.30 1.71
C PHE A 674 7.71 -5.78 1.90
N LYS A 675 8.70 -4.98 1.50
CA LYS A 675 8.62 -3.52 1.55
C LYS A 675 7.53 -2.98 0.62
N GLU A 676 7.39 -3.57 -0.56
CA GLU A 676 6.40 -3.11 -1.53
C GLU A 676 4.97 -3.46 -1.13
N ILE A 677 4.74 -4.63 -0.52
CA ILE A 677 3.43 -5.00 0.01
C ILE A 677 3.06 -4.18 1.26
N SER A 678 4.05 -3.79 2.09
CA SER A 678 3.78 -2.99 3.29
C SER A 678 3.45 -1.53 2.99
N ILE A 679 3.94 -0.96 1.87
CA ILE A 679 3.58 0.41 1.45
C ILE A 679 2.19 0.47 0.81
N ASN A 680 1.71 -0.63 0.21
CA ASN A 680 0.42 -0.71 -0.45
C ASN A 680 -0.71 -1.15 0.49
N GLU A 681 -0.79 -0.55 1.69
CA GLU A 681 -1.74 -0.93 2.76
C GLU A 681 -3.22 -0.87 2.31
N ASN A 682 -3.55 -0.07 1.30
CA ASN A 682 -4.91 0.03 0.76
C ASN A 682 -5.43 -1.26 0.10
N TYR A 683 -4.56 -2.23 -0.22
CA TYR A 683 -4.92 -3.44 -0.97
C TYR A 683 -4.64 -4.76 -0.24
N ILE A 684 -3.88 -4.76 0.85
CA ILE A 684 -3.44 -5.99 1.55
C ILE A 684 -3.78 -5.87 3.03
N SER A 685 -4.51 -6.86 3.57
CA SER A 685 -4.87 -6.87 5.00
C SER A 685 -3.65 -7.13 5.88
N SER A 686 -3.68 -6.61 7.11
CA SER A 686 -2.68 -6.86 8.15
C SER A 686 -2.44 -8.36 8.38
N ASP A 687 -3.48 -9.18 8.27
CA ASP A 687 -3.39 -10.63 8.42
C ASP A 687 -2.55 -11.28 7.32
N LYS A 688 -2.67 -10.82 6.07
CA LYS A 688 -1.86 -11.30 4.94
C LYS A 688 -0.39 -10.91 5.11
N LEU A 689 -0.11 -9.70 5.59
CA LEU A 689 1.25 -9.25 5.90
C LEU A 689 1.89 -10.09 7.01
N LYS A 690 1.16 -10.32 8.11
CA LYS A 690 1.62 -11.17 9.22
C LYS A 690 1.83 -12.62 8.76
N LYS A 691 0.91 -13.16 7.95
CA LYS A 691 1.06 -14.49 7.36
C LYS A 691 2.34 -14.56 6.54
N TYR A 692 2.55 -13.65 5.59
CA TYR A 692 3.73 -13.65 4.74
C TYR A 692 5.03 -13.52 5.53
N SER A 693 5.10 -12.58 6.49
CA SER A 693 6.30 -12.40 7.32
C SER A 693 6.64 -13.67 8.10
N LEU A 694 5.65 -14.37 8.68
CA LEU A 694 5.86 -15.64 9.36
C LEU A 694 6.37 -16.73 8.41
N LEU A 695 5.77 -16.87 7.23
CA LEU A 695 6.22 -17.84 6.23
C LEU A 695 7.68 -17.57 5.80
N SER A 696 8.05 -16.30 5.60
CA SER A 696 9.43 -15.91 5.31
C SER A 696 10.40 -16.30 6.42
N LEU A 697 10.04 -16.09 7.69
CA LEU A 697 10.89 -16.48 8.82
C LEU A 697 11.08 -18.01 8.91
N TYR A 698 10.06 -18.79 8.56
CA TYR A 698 10.14 -20.25 8.62
C TYR A 698 10.89 -20.91 7.47
N TYR A 699 10.79 -20.36 6.26
CA TYR A 699 11.22 -21.04 5.03
C TYR A 699 12.38 -20.37 4.30
N SER A 700 12.72 -19.11 4.59
CA SER A 700 13.83 -18.44 3.93
C SER A 700 15.16 -18.56 4.68
N GLU A 701 16.25 -18.60 3.92
CA GLU A 701 17.61 -18.63 4.44
C GLU A 701 17.99 -17.31 5.13
N ASP A 702 18.99 -17.36 6.00
CA ASP A 702 19.44 -16.18 6.77
C ASP A 702 19.85 -15.00 5.87
N GLN A 703 20.50 -15.30 4.75
CA GLN A 703 20.94 -14.26 3.82
C GLN A 703 19.76 -13.59 3.11
N ASP A 704 18.75 -14.37 2.71
CA ASP A 704 17.56 -13.84 2.03
C ASP A 704 16.73 -12.98 2.99
N ILE A 705 16.56 -13.40 4.24
CA ILE A 705 15.85 -12.62 5.26
C ILE A 705 16.56 -11.28 5.52
N LYS A 706 17.90 -11.25 5.54
CA LYS A 706 18.66 -9.99 5.62
C LYS A 706 18.43 -9.12 4.40
N ASN A 707 18.47 -9.70 3.19
CA ASN A 707 18.25 -8.98 1.94
C ASN A 707 16.82 -8.42 1.84
N MET A 708 15.83 -9.11 2.41
CA MET A 708 14.44 -8.66 2.48
C MET A 708 14.23 -7.47 3.42
N ASN A 709 15.03 -7.35 4.47
CA ASN A 709 14.90 -6.32 5.50
C ASN A 709 15.44 -4.95 5.03
N ILE A 710 15.08 -4.53 3.82
CA ILE A 710 15.46 -3.24 3.23
C ILE A 710 14.92 -2.12 4.10
N ASP A 711 15.77 -1.17 4.48
CA ASP A 711 15.45 -0.05 5.39
C ASP A 711 14.79 -0.50 6.71
N ASN A 712 15.15 -1.68 7.21
CA ASN A 712 14.56 -2.30 8.40
C ASN A 712 13.04 -2.53 8.33
N CYS A 713 12.45 -2.60 7.13
CA CYS A 713 10.99 -2.72 6.98
C CYS A 713 10.38 -3.94 7.67
N LEU A 714 11.02 -5.12 7.57
CA LEU A 714 10.55 -6.36 8.18
C LEU A 714 10.75 -6.31 9.71
N CYS A 715 11.92 -5.84 10.16
CA CYS A 715 12.21 -5.67 11.57
C CYS A 715 11.23 -4.70 12.24
N ASN A 716 10.99 -3.53 11.65
CA ASN A 716 10.05 -2.53 12.16
C ASN A 716 8.61 -3.05 12.17
N TYR A 717 8.18 -3.76 11.13
CA TYR A 717 6.84 -4.34 11.10
C TYR A 717 6.63 -5.36 12.24
N ILE A 718 7.58 -6.29 12.43
CA ILE A 718 7.50 -7.29 13.49
C ILE A 718 7.52 -6.60 14.86
N SER A 719 8.45 -5.67 15.06
CA SER A 719 8.67 -4.97 16.33
C SER A 719 7.49 -4.09 16.75
N ASN A 720 6.76 -3.51 15.79
CA ASN A 720 5.63 -2.61 16.05
C ASN A 720 4.26 -3.31 16.05
N ASN A 721 4.20 -4.60 15.72
CA ASN A 721 2.95 -5.34 15.67
C ASN A 721 2.62 -5.95 17.04
N ARG A 722 1.72 -5.29 17.77
CA ARG A 722 1.24 -5.69 19.11
C ARG A 722 0.80 -7.15 19.24
N TYR A 723 0.21 -7.72 18.19
CA TYR A 723 -0.35 -9.07 18.17
C TYR A 723 0.54 -10.09 17.44
N TYR A 724 1.80 -9.76 17.15
CA TYR A 724 2.65 -10.61 16.31
C TYR A 724 2.89 -12.00 16.91
N LEU A 725 3.05 -12.08 18.23
CA LEU A 725 3.29 -13.33 18.97
C LEU A 725 2.06 -14.25 19.10
N ASN A 726 0.89 -13.82 18.62
CA ASN A 726 -0.28 -14.68 18.51
C ASN A 726 -0.10 -15.65 17.32
N ILE A 727 0.54 -16.78 17.57
CA ILE A 727 0.88 -17.81 16.58
C ILE A 727 0.47 -19.16 17.15
N ASP A 728 -0.26 -19.94 16.36
CA ASP A 728 -0.62 -21.31 16.72
C ASP A 728 0.59 -22.24 16.57
N ASN A 729 0.96 -22.94 17.65
CA ASN A 729 2.06 -23.92 17.70
C ASN A 729 3.40 -23.44 17.06
N PRO A 730 4.02 -22.36 17.58
CA PRO A 730 5.25 -21.82 17.02
C PRO A 730 6.47 -22.74 17.23
N ASP A 731 7.32 -22.87 16.20
CA ASP A 731 8.70 -23.33 16.40
C ASP A 731 9.54 -22.18 16.97
N ASN A 732 9.57 -22.10 18.30
CA ASN A 732 10.22 -21.04 19.06
C ASN A 732 11.71 -20.93 18.71
N THR A 733 12.41 -22.05 18.55
CA THR A 733 13.86 -22.05 18.30
C THR A 733 14.19 -21.34 17.00
N LYS A 734 13.45 -21.65 15.93
CA LYS A 734 13.64 -20.98 14.63
C LYS A 734 13.27 -19.51 14.70
N LEU A 735 12.09 -19.17 15.25
CA LEU A 735 11.64 -17.78 15.30
C LEU A 735 12.59 -16.89 16.09
N ILE A 736 13.06 -17.33 17.25
CA ILE A 736 14.00 -16.57 18.09
C ILE A 736 15.33 -16.34 17.36
N LEU A 737 15.86 -17.35 16.65
CA LEU A 737 17.07 -17.18 15.84
C LEU A 737 16.87 -16.11 14.76
N LYS A 738 15.73 -16.12 14.06
CA LYS A 738 15.44 -15.12 13.02
C LYS A 738 15.13 -13.73 13.60
N PHE A 739 14.47 -13.63 14.75
CA PHE A 739 14.27 -12.36 15.46
C PHE A 739 15.61 -11.74 15.85
N LYS A 740 16.54 -12.55 16.39
CA LYS A 740 17.92 -12.11 16.68
C LYS A 740 18.65 -11.69 15.40
N LEU A 741 18.49 -12.43 14.32
CA LEU A 741 19.10 -12.12 13.02
C LEU A 741 18.69 -10.74 12.48
N LEU A 742 17.41 -10.40 12.66
CA LEU A 742 16.82 -9.13 12.21
C LEU A 742 17.01 -7.97 13.20
N GLY A 743 17.42 -8.25 14.44
CA GLY A 743 17.45 -7.27 15.51
C GLY A 743 16.06 -6.84 15.98
N VAL A 744 15.08 -7.75 15.93
CA VAL A 744 13.70 -7.48 16.38
C VAL A 744 13.69 -7.17 17.88
N SER A 745 12.98 -6.11 18.24
CA SER A 745 12.75 -5.70 19.61
C SER A 745 11.30 -5.24 19.74
N PHE A 746 10.44 -6.07 20.31
CA PHE A 746 9.00 -5.79 20.39
C PHE A 746 8.71 -4.54 21.24
N THR A 747 8.06 -3.56 20.62
CA THR A 747 7.66 -2.30 21.27
C THR A 747 6.50 -2.49 22.23
N THR A 748 5.51 -3.27 21.82
CA THR A 748 4.34 -3.63 22.63
C THR A 748 4.00 -5.09 22.40
N ILE A 749 3.58 -5.78 23.46
CA ILE A 749 3.22 -7.19 23.41
C ILE A 749 1.85 -7.38 24.06
N ASP A 750 0.90 -7.90 23.30
CA ASP A 750 -0.37 -8.35 23.87
C ASP A 750 -0.26 -9.79 24.39
N PHE A 751 -0.07 -9.94 25.70
CA PHE A 751 0.09 -11.25 26.33
C PHE A 751 -1.17 -12.12 26.29
N GLU A 752 -2.37 -11.52 26.31
CA GLU A 752 -3.62 -12.30 26.36
C GLU A 752 -3.84 -13.14 25.09
N THR A 753 -3.29 -12.69 23.95
CA THR A 753 -3.36 -13.44 22.68
C THR A 753 -2.03 -14.08 22.29
N ALA A 754 -0.92 -13.74 22.94
CA ALA A 754 0.39 -14.31 22.63
C ALA A 754 0.47 -15.79 23.01
N ASN A 755 1.28 -16.55 22.27
CA ASN A 755 1.66 -17.89 22.68
C ASN A 755 2.59 -17.82 23.91
N ASN A 756 2.21 -18.48 25.00
CA ASN A 756 2.95 -18.43 26.28
C ASN A 756 4.41 -18.88 26.16
N ASP A 757 4.67 -19.97 25.44
CA ASP A 757 6.04 -20.51 25.31
C ASP A 757 6.92 -19.57 24.47
N LEU A 758 6.38 -19.03 23.38
CA LEU A 758 7.07 -18.04 22.55
C LEU A 758 7.33 -16.74 23.32
N PHE A 759 6.37 -16.27 24.11
CA PHE A 759 6.54 -15.11 24.97
C PHE A 759 7.68 -15.32 25.98
N ASN A 760 7.71 -16.48 26.64
CA ASN A 760 8.78 -16.82 27.59
C ASN A 760 10.16 -16.85 26.91
N GLU A 761 10.23 -17.32 25.66
CA GLU A 761 11.46 -17.29 24.87
C GLU A 761 11.86 -15.87 24.44
N VAL A 762 10.90 -15.03 24.01
CA VAL A 762 11.13 -13.60 23.73
C VAL A 762 11.67 -12.88 24.97
N TYR A 763 11.08 -13.17 26.14
CA TYR A 763 11.55 -12.64 27.42
C TYR A 763 12.98 -13.11 27.75
N SER A 764 13.22 -14.42 27.67
CA SER A 764 14.51 -15.05 28.00
C SER A 764 15.66 -14.55 27.13
N ASN A 765 15.35 -14.14 25.90
CA ASN A 765 16.32 -13.63 24.93
C ASN A 765 16.37 -12.09 24.85
N SER A 766 15.66 -11.37 25.74
CA SER A 766 15.61 -9.89 25.79
C SER A 766 15.21 -9.24 24.46
N LEU A 767 14.25 -9.83 23.73
CA LEU A 767 13.80 -9.37 22.40
C LEU A 767 12.65 -8.35 22.46
N TYR A 768 12.64 -7.46 23.46
CA TYR A 768 11.61 -6.45 23.67
C TYR A 768 12.27 -5.10 23.97
N THR A 769 11.61 -4.00 23.63
CA THR A 769 12.16 -2.66 23.90
C THR A 769 11.99 -2.33 25.37
N LEU A 770 12.96 -1.59 25.90
CA LEU A 770 12.89 -1.07 27.25
C LEU A 770 11.95 0.14 27.28
N ASN A 771 10.71 -0.09 27.71
CA ASN A 771 9.69 0.94 27.94
C ASN A 771 8.82 0.51 29.13
N PHE A 772 8.03 1.44 29.68
CA PHE A 772 7.24 1.17 30.87
C PHE A 772 6.21 0.05 30.66
N GLU A 773 5.51 0.01 29.51
CA GLU A 773 4.49 -0.99 29.20
C GLU A 773 5.05 -2.42 29.20
N ASN A 774 6.21 -2.65 28.59
CA ASN A 774 6.88 -3.96 28.60
C ASN A 774 7.44 -4.29 30.00
N ILE A 775 8.01 -3.32 30.73
CA ILE A 775 8.49 -3.54 32.11
C ILE A 775 7.31 -3.98 33.01
N GLU A 776 6.20 -3.24 32.94
CA GLU A 776 4.96 -3.56 33.64
C GLU A 776 4.44 -4.94 33.26
N LEU A 777 4.43 -5.28 31.96
CA LEU A 777 3.99 -6.58 31.48
C LEU A 777 4.84 -7.73 32.07
N MET A 778 6.16 -7.58 32.05
CA MET A 778 7.07 -8.59 32.62
C MET A 778 6.87 -8.71 34.13
N LEU A 779 6.74 -7.60 34.85
CA LEU A 779 6.49 -7.61 36.29
C LEU A 779 5.15 -8.29 36.64
N LYS A 780 4.08 -8.02 35.88
CA LYS A 780 2.76 -8.63 36.09
C LYS A 780 2.76 -10.13 35.77
N LYS A 781 3.30 -10.54 34.62
CA LYS A 781 3.12 -11.91 34.09
C LYS A 781 4.27 -12.86 34.42
N ILE A 782 5.53 -12.41 34.42
CA ILE A 782 6.70 -13.25 34.75
C ILE A 782 7.00 -13.24 36.25
N TYR A 783 6.98 -12.06 36.89
CA TYR A 783 7.33 -11.91 38.31
C TYR A 783 6.11 -12.09 39.23
N GLY A 784 4.89 -12.10 38.68
CA GLY A 784 3.65 -12.32 39.42
C GLY A 784 3.26 -11.16 40.34
N VAL A 785 3.71 -9.94 40.03
CA VAL A 785 3.39 -8.75 40.84
C VAL A 785 1.96 -8.30 40.54
N SER A 786 1.10 -8.30 41.56
CA SER A 786 -0.32 -7.96 41.44
C SER A 786 -0.66 -6.49 41.77
N SER A 787 0.22 -5.78 42.48
CA SER A 787 -0.01 -4.39 42.88
C SER A 787 0.56 -3.43 41.84
N GLU A 788 -0.31 -2.65 41.21
CA GLU A 788 0.08 -1.62 40.23
C GLU A 788 0.87 -0.48 40.91
N GLU A 789 0.50 -0.08 42.12
CA GLU A 789 1.26 0.91 42.91
C GLU A 789 2.70 0.45 43.17
N ASN A 790 2.90 -0.84 43.47
CA ASN A 790 4.27 -1.37 43.66
C ASN A 790 5.06 -1.38 42.34
N ILE A 791 4.42 -1.65 41.21
CA ILE A 791 5.09 -1.61 39.90
C ILE A 791 5.54 -0.19 39.57
N ILE A 792 4.74 0.82 39.91
CA ILE A 792 5.06 2.22 39.63
C ILE A 792 6.13 2.74 40.61
N HIS A 793 5.93 2.53 41.91
CA HIS A 793 6.73 3.19 42.95
C HIS A 793 7.88 2.34 43.51
N LYS A 794 7.90 1.01 43.28
CA LYS A 794 8.95 0.08 43.77
C LYS A 794 9.58 -0.73 42.63
N ASN A 795 9.61 -0.16 41.43
CA ASN A 795 9.93 -0.87 40.20
C ASN A 795 11.30 -1.54 40.25
N PHE A 796 12.34 -0.79 40.62
CA PHE A 796 13.71 -1.30 40.57
C PHE A 796 13.94 -2.36 41.65
N SER A 797 13.38 -2.16 42.85
CA SER A 797 13.40 -3.16 43.93
C SER A 797 12.83 -4.50 43.52
N LEU A 798 11.68 -4.50 42.82
CA LEU A 798 11.02 -5.72 42.35
C LEU A 798 11.88 -6.47 41.33
N ILE A 799 12.51 -5.73 40.42
CA ILE A 799 13.37 -6.31 39.38
C ILE A 799 14.67 -6.85 39.99
N ARG A 800 15.29 -6.07 40.88
CA ARG A 800 16.56 -6.39 41.55
C ARG A 800 16.47 -7.63 42.44
N GLN A 801 15.28 -7.98 42.94
CA GLN A 801 15.05 -9.24 43.66
C GLN A 801 15.52 -10.48 42.85
N TYR A 802 15.54 -10.36 41.51
CA TYR A 802 15.97 -11.42 40.60
C TYR A 802 17.19 -10.97 39.75
N LEU A 803 18.37 -10.89 40.38
CA LEU A 803 19.62 -10.40 39.77
C LEU A 803 20.08 -11.13 38.50
N ASN A 804 19.61 -12.35 38.24
CA ASN A 804 19.95 -13.12 37.03
C ASN A 804 18.83 -13.13 35.98
N SER A 805 17.77 -12.36 36.20
CA SER A 805 16.65 -12.28 35.27
C SER A 805 17.07 -11.56 33.97
N PRO A 806 16.48 -11.94 32.82
CA PRO A 806 16.69 -11.23 31.56
C PRO A 806 16.39 -9.73 31.64
N LEU A 807 15.33 -9.33 32.36
CA LEU A 807 14.94 -7.93 32.52
C LEU A 807 15.99 -7.15 33.33
N TYR A 808 16.47 -7.68 34.46
CA TYR A 808 17.52 -7.04 35.23
C TYR A 808 18.82 -6.89 34.43
N CYS A 809 19.23 -7.95 33.72
CA CYS A 809 20.41 -7.91 32.84
C CYS A 809 20.28 -6.86 31.73
N MET A 810 19.09 -6.71 31.15
CA MET A 810 18.81 -5.73 30.09
C MET A 810 18.82 -4.31 30.63
N ILE A 811 18.19 -4.08 31.80
CA ILE A 811 18.18 -2.79 32.49
C ILE A 811 19.59 -2.38 32.86
N ARG A 812 20.40 -3.29 33.42
CA ARG A 812 21.79 -2.97 33.77
C ARG A 812 22.64 -2.49 32.59
N LYS A 813 22.38 -2.99 31.37
CA LYS A 813 23.06 -2.54 30.15
C LYS A 813 22.59 -1.17 29.65
N ASN A 814 21.37 -0.75 29.99
CA ASN A 814 20.74 0.49 29.54
C ASN A 814 20.15 1.28 30.73
N ILE A 815 20.89 1.31 31.83
CA ILE A 815 20.38 1.75 33.14
C ILE A 815 19.99 3.23 33.16
N ASN A 816 20.66 4.06 32.37
CA ASN A 816 20.30 5.46 32.23
C ASN A 816 18.93 5.65 31.55
N GLU A 817 18.67 4.90 30.47
CA GLU A 817 17.37 4.93 29.77
C GLU A 817 16.25 4.41 30.68
N TYR A 818 16.50 3.29 31.37
CA TYR A 818 15.57 2.77 32.37
C TYR A 818 15.21 3.83 33.42
N THR A 819 16.21 4.52 33.97
CA THR A 819 16.01 5.52 35.02
C THR A 819 15.12 6.64 34.52
N LYS A 820 15.35 7.15 33.31
CA LYS A 820 14.49 8.17 32.67
C LYS A 820 13.05 7.70 32.50
N ILE A 821 12.85 6.45 32.05
CA ILE A 821 11.51 5.85 31.90
C ILE A 821 10.81 5.81 33.26
N ILE A 822 11.47 5.35 34.32
CA ILE A 822 10.82 5.26 35.63
C ILE A 822 10.49 6.65 36.20
N LEU A 823 11.37 7.64 36.04
CA LEU A 823 11.12 9.01 36.50
C LEU A 823 9.90 9.64 35.81
N GLU A 824 9.66 9.32 34.54
CA GLU A 824 8.48 9.79 33.81
C GLU A 824 7.17 9.16 34.33
N TYR A 825 7.19 7.88 34.71
CA TYR A 825 5.97 7.12 35.06
C TYR A 825 5.72 6.97 36.57
N CYS A 826 6.67 7.34 37.45
CA CYS A 826 6.55 7.16 38.90
C CYS A 826 5.54 8.10 39.59
N ASN A 827 4.89 9.00 38.84
CA ASN A 827 3.96 10.01 39.37
C ASN A 827 4.56 10.91 40.47
N GLY A 828 5.87 11.16 40.42
CA GLY A 828 6.59 12.01 41.38
C GLY A 828 6.90 11.35 42.73
N GLU A 829 6.75 10.02 42.83
CA GLU A 829 7.02 9.26 44.04
C GLU A 829 7.75 7.94 43.76
N LEU A 830 8.90 7.75 44.41
CA LEU A 830 9.66 6.50 44.39
C LEU A 830 9.87 5.99 45.82
N THR A 831 9.57 4.71 46.02
CA THR A 831 9.60 4.01 47.31
C THR A 831 10.41 2.70 47.26
N ASP A 832 11.31 2.59 46.27
CA ASP A 832 12.33 1.53 46.20
C ASP A 832 13.10 1.43 47.52
N ASP A 833 13.54 0.22 47.88
CA ASP A 833 14.33 -0.02 49.08
C ASP A 833 15.71 0.64 49.01
N GLU A 834 16.31 0.87 50.18
CA GLU A 834 17.59 1.58 50.31
C GLU A 834 18.69 1.02 49.39
N ASN A 835 18.82 -0.30 49.27
CA ASN A 835 19.90 -0.89 48.47
C ASN A 835 19.68 -0.66 46.97
N SER A 836 18.42 -0.64 46.54
CA SER A 836 18.02 -0.38 45.16
C SER A 836 18.32 1.08 44.79
N ALA A 837 17.98 2.02 45.68
CA ALA A 837 18.33 3.43 45.49
C ALA A 837 19.86 3.66 45.47
N ILE A 838 20.61 3.03 46.37
CA ILE A 838 22.08 3.12 46.39
C ILE A 838 22.69 2.61 45.08
N GLU A 839 22.20 1.48 44.56
CA GLU A 839 22.70 0.92 43.30
C GLU A 839 22.47 1.88 42.12
N ILE A 840 21.29 2.50 42.02
CA ILE A 840 21.03 3.53 40.99
C ILE A 840 21.99 4.71 41.18
N LEU A 841 22.08 5.28 42.39
CA LEU A 841 22.87 6.49 42.64
C LEU A 841 24.38 6.29 42.44
N ASN A 842 24.89 5.09 42.69
CA ASN A 842 26.31 4.75 42.48
C ASN A 842 26.66 4.31 41.06
N THR A 843 25.68 4.08 40.19
CA THR A 843 25.98 3.63 38.83
C THR A 843 26.56 4.78 38.01
N GLU A 844 27.76 4.59 37.43
CA GLU A 844 28.46 5.62 36.63
C GLU A 844 27.75 5.95 35.31
N ASP A 845 27.07 4.97 34.70
CA ASP A 845 26.42 5.14 33.39
C ASP A 845 25.17 6.05 33.40
N ILE A 846 24.69 6.46 34.58
CA ILE A 846 23.52 7.34 34.74
C ILE A 846 23.97 8.80 34.82
N ASP A 847 23.37 9.67 34.02
CA ASP A 847 23.72 11.09 34.07
C ASP A 847 23.32 11.76 35.39
N ILE A 848 24.12 12.73 35.80
CA ILE A 848 23.98 13.43 37.10
C ILE A 848 22.60 14.08 37.24
N ASP A 849 22.03 14.62 36.16
CA ASP A 849 20.72 15.25 36.19
C ASP A 849 19.62 14.21 36.47
N SER A 850 19.67 13.04 35.84
CA SER A 850 18.76 11.93 36.13
C SER A 850 18.90 11.42 37.57
N LYS A 851 20.12 11.39 38.13
CA LYS A 851 20.33 11.08 39.55
C LYS A 851 19.67 12.12 40.46
N LYS A 852 19.79 13.41 40.14
CA LYS A 852 19.14 14.51 40.90
C LYS A 852 17.62 14.42 40.83
N ASP A 853 17.07 14.13 39.65
CA ASP A 853 15.63 13.93 39.47
C ASP A 853 15.14 12.73 40.29
N TYR A 854 15.87 11.62 40.27
CA TYR A 854 15.61 10.46 41.12
C TYR A 854 15.57 10.82 42.61
N ILE A 855 16.57 11.57 43.09
CA ILE A 855 16.63 12.03 44.48
C ILE A 855 15.41 12.90 44.84
N SER A 856 14.95 13.76 43.94
CA SER A 856 13.80 14.65 44.20
C SER A 856 12.47 13.91 44.37
N GLN A 857 12.33 12.74 43.74
CA GLN A 857 11.11 11.93 43.73
C GLN A 857 11.16 10.77 44.74
N TYR A 858 12.34 10.39 45.21
CA TYR A 858 12.54 9.33 46.19
C TYR A 858 12.07 9.74 47.60
N LYS A 859 11.26 8.89 48.24
CA LYS A 859 10.60 9.17 49.54
C LYS A 859 11.22 8.45 50.72
N ASN A 860 11.94 7.36 50.49
CA ASN A 860 12.59 6.61 51.56
C ASN A 860 13.87 7.31 52.03
N ILE A 861 14.39 6.89 53.18
CA ILE A 861 15.60 7.47 53.78
C ILE A 861 16.79 6.52 53.58
N ILE A 862 17.92 7.07 53.14
CA ILE A 862 19.21 6.40 53.06
C ILE A 862 19.94 6.59 54.39
N SER A 863 20.33 5.47 55.00
CA SER A 863 20.86 5.46 56.37
C SER A 863 22.23 6.14 56.49
N LYS A 864 23.12 5.95 55.50
CA LYS A 864 24.50 6.44 55.52
C LYS A 864 24.88 7.09 54.20
N ILE A 865 25.27 8.37 54.24
CA ILE A 865 25.67 9.12 53.04
C ILE A 865 26.94 8.57 52.39
N LYS A 866 27.87 8.03 53.17
CA LYS A 866 29.09 7.35 52.68
C LYS A 866 28.83 6.13 51.78
N LYS A 867 27.62 5.56 51.79
CA LYS A 867 27.27 4.49 50.83
C LYS A 867 27.12 5.02 49.41
N ILE A 868 26.96 6.34 49.24
CA ILE A 868 26.86 6.99 47.94
C ILE A 868 28.25 7.46 47.50
N GLU A 869 28.78 6.82 46.46
CA GLU A 869 30.13 7.04 45.94
C GLU A 869 30.22 8.37 45.17
N GLU A 870 29.15 8.75 44.47
CA GLU A 870 29.05 9.99 43.69
C GLU A 870 28.88 11.19 44.61
N LYS A 871 29.97 11.91 44.89
CA LYS A 871 30.00 13.03 45.82
C LYS A 871 29.27 14.26 45.30
N GLU A 872 29.19 14.45 43.98
CA GLU A 872 28.56 15.64 43.40
C GLU A 872 27.09 15.79 43.84
N ILE A 873 26.35 14.69 43.93
CA ILE A 873 24.91 14.65 44.27
C ILE A 873 24.61 14.76 45.77
N TRP A 874 25.64 14.83 46.64
CA TRP A 874 25.42 14.92 48.09
C TRP A 874 24.61 16.14 48.52
N ASP A 875 24.67 17.24 47.78
CA ASP A 875 23.95 18.47 48.10
C ASP A 875 22.45 18.29 47.87
N ASP A 876 22.10 17.63 46.77
CA ASP A 876 20.73 17.32 46.39
C ASP A 876 20.10 16.31 47.36
N LEU A 877 20.89 15.34 47.85
CA LEU A 877 20.47 14.38 48.88
C LEU A 877 20.03 15.07 50.18
N LEU A 878 20.80 16.07 50.63
CA LEU A 878 20.44 16.85 51.82
C LEU A 878 19.24 17.77 51.55
N LYS A 879 19.22 18.47 50.42
CA LYS A 879 18.15 19.41 50.03
C LYS A 879 16.78 18.72 49.98
N ASN A 880 16.72 17.51 49.43
CA ASN A 880 15.50 16.72 49.33
C ASN A 880 15.21 15.84 50.57
N ARG A 881 16.07 15.91 51.61
CA ARG A 881 15.94 15.17 52.88
C ARG A 881 15.87 13.65 52.71
N VAL A 882 16.64 13.13 51.75
CA VAL A 882 16.73 11.69 51.45
C VAL A 882 17.70 10.97 52.39
N ILE A 883 18.59 11.69 53.07
CA ILE A 883 19.58 11.11 54.00
C ILE A 883 19.06 11.20 55.43
N ASP A 884 19.39 10.21 56.27
CA ASP A 884 19.01 10.27 57.70
C ASP A 884 19.70 11.44 58.40
N TYR A 885 18.96 12.14 59.26
CA TYR A 885 19.50 13.23 60.06
C TYR A 885 20.22 12.67 61.29
N SER A 886 21.52 12.44 61.13
CA SER A 886 22.41 11.86 62.14
C SER A 886 23.76 12.58 62.19
N GLU A 887 24.39 12.52 63.37
CA GLU A 887 25.75 13.00 63.65
C GLU A 887 26.75 12.48 62.60
N TYR A 888 26.65 11.20 62.28
CA TYR A 888 27.49 10.50 61.32
C TYR A 888 27.38 11.11 59.92
N ASN A 889 26.16 11.28 59.40
CA ASN A 889 25.95 11.80 58.05
C ASN A 889 26.36 13.28 57.92
N LEU A 890 26.16 14.08 58.98
CA LEU A 890 26.58 15.48 59.01
C LEU A 890 28.10 15.61 59.01
N MET A 891 28.78 14.80 59.84
CA MET A 891 30.24 14.76 59.89
C MET A 891 30.83 14.23 58.58
N ASP A 892 30.28 13.14 58.03
CA ASP A 892 30.72 12.56 56.77
C ASP A 892 30.58 13.55 55.60
N TYR A 893 29.45 14.28 55.52
CA TYR A 893 29.27 15.33 54.53
C TYR A 893 30.28 16.46 54.71
N PHE A 894 30.44 16.95 55.94
CA PHE A 894 31.36 18.05 56.24
C PHE A 894 32.80 17.73 55.86
N LEU A 895 33.27 16.51 56.12
CA LEU A 895 34.64 16.12 55.81
C LEU A 895 34.95 16.10 54.31
N GLU A 896 33.92 15.89 53.48
CA GLU A 896 34.09 15.86 52.03
C GLU A 896 33.86 17.22 51.36
N LYS A 897 32.80 17.94 51.76
CA LYS A 897 32.37 19.19 51.09
C LYS A 897 32.51 20.45 51.93
N GLY A 898 32.94 20.33 53.18
CA GLY A 898 32.99 21.44 54.13
C GLY A 898 31.61 21.90 54.58
N LEU A 899 31.59 23.00 55.33
CA LEU A 899 30.36 23.63 55.79
C LEU A 899 29.85 24.62 54.75
N ASN A 900 28.93 24.16 53.91
CA ASN A 900 28.31 24.97 52.86
C ASN A 900 26.83 25.25 53.16
N SER A 901 26.19 26.06 52.32
CA SER A 901 24.78 26.44 52.47
C SER A 901 23.82 25.23 52.45
N SER A 902 24.15 24.16 51.72
CA SER A 902 23.35 22.93 51.70
C SER A 902 23.33 22.23 53.06
N LEU A 903 24.50 22.05 53.69
CA LEU A 903 24.60 21.46 55.03
C LEU A 903 23.95 22.36 56.08
N ILE A 904 24.18 23.68 56.03
CA ILE A 904 23.59 24.65 56.95
C ILE A 904 22.06 24.61 56.88
N ASN A 905 21.49 24.68 55.68
CA ASN A 905 20.05 24.60 55.47
C ASN A 905 19.51 23.27 55.98
N TYR A 906 20.21 22.17 55.73
CA TYR A 906 19.81 20.85 56.21
C TYR A 906 19.78 20.79 57.74
N ILE A 907 20.83 21.27 58.42
CA ILE A 907 20.92 21.38 59.88
C ILE A 907 19.75 22.21 60.43
N ASN A 908 19.48 23.38 59.83
CA ASN A 908 18.42 24.29 60.25
C ASN A 908 17.01 23.73 60.02
N SER A 909 16.85 22.78 59.09
CA SER A 909 15.55 22.30 58.64
C SER A 909 14.92 21.20 59.50
N ASN A 910 15.64 20.67 60.48
CA ASN A 910 15.21 19.53 61.30
C ASN A 910 15.31 19.86 62.79
N ASP A 911 14.30 19.52 63.57
CA ASP A 911 14.24 19.83 65.00
C ASP A 911 14.96 18.80 65.89
N LYS A 912 15.40 17.66 65.35
CA LYS A 912 16.11 16.62 66.11
C LYS A 912 17.38 17.19 66.75
N ASN A 913 17.58 16.91 68.03
CA ASN A 913 18.80 17.28 68.76
C ASN A 913 19.96 16.38 68.29
N ILE A 914 21.10 16.99 68.00
CA ILE A 914 22.32 16.31 67.57
C ILE A 914 23.35 16.38 68.70
N ASP A 915 24.01 15.27 68.97
CA ASP A 915 25.09 15.19 69.96
C ASP A 915 26.34 14.52 69.39
N PHE A 916 27.30 15.34 68.94
CA PHE A 916 28.55 14.89 68.35
C PHE A 916 29.48 14.15 69.33
N SER A 917 29.24 14.23 70.65
CA SER A 917 30.03 13.50 71.63
C SER A 917 29.92 11.97 71.45
N SER A 918 28.79 11.50 70.93
CA SER A 918 28.50 10.08 70.68
C SER A 918 29.40 9.44 69.63
N ILE A 919 29.87 10.22 68.64
CA ILE A 919 30.66 9.72 67.50
C ILE A 919 32.17 9.98 67.64
N SER A 920 32.61 10.52 68.78
CA SER A 920 34.00 10.88 69.08
C SER A 920 35.03 9.76 68.93
N LYS A 921 34.62 8.49 68.96
CA LYS A 921 35.51 7.33 68.79
C LYS A 921 35.77 6.94 67.33
N GLU A 922 34.93 7.40 66.40
CA GLU A 922 34.96 6.97 65.00
C GLU A 922 35.69 7.94 64.06
N TYR A 923 35.97 9.16 64.54
CA TYR A 923 36.68 10.20 63.77
C TYR A 923 37.87 10.73 64.56
N GLU A 924 38.90 11.17 63.85
CA GLU A 924 40.07 11.80 64.46
C GLU A 924 39.71 13.14 65.10
N ASN A 925 40.38 13.51 66.20
CA ASN A 925 40.07 14.73 66.93
C ASN A 925 40.24 16.00 66.07
N GLU A 926 41.21 15.98 65.12
CA GLU A 926 41.46 17.08 64.17
C GLU A 926 40.23 17.40 63.29
N ASN A 927 39.41 16.39 62.99
CA ASN A 927 38.19 16.58 62.20
C ASN A 927 37.12 17.36 62.96
N PHE A 928 36.97 17.06 64.26
CA PHE A 928 36.05 17.80 65.13
C PHE A 928 36.53 19.23 65.37
N GLU A 929 37.84 19.43 65.45
CA GLU A 929 38.45 20.77 65.59
C GLU A 929 38.18 21.63 64.34
N LYS A 930 38.42 21.08 63.13
CA LYS A 930 38.05 21.75 61.87
C LYS A 930 36.56 22.03 61.76
N PHE A 931 35.72 21.07 62.16
CA PHE A 931 34.26 21.25 62.15
C PHE A 931 33.85 22.38 63.11
N PHE A 932 34.41 22.39 64.32
CA PHE A 932 34.19 23.43 65.30
C PHE A 932 34.58 24.82 64.76
N GLU A 933 35.79 24.98 64.21
CA GLU A 933 36.26 26.25 63.65
C GLU A 933 35.33 26.80 62.55
N ASN A 934 34.82 25.93 61.68
CA ASN A 934 33.87 26.32 60.62
C ASN A 934 32.49 26.68 61.19
N ILE A 935 31.99 25.94 62.17
CA ILE A 935 30.71 26.23 62.82
C ILE A 935 30.77 27.58 63.54
N ILE A 936 31.88 27.93 64.19
CA ILE A 936 32.02 29.18 64.95
C ILE A 936 31.69 30.42 64.10
N ILE A 937 32.13 30.45 62.84
CA ILE A 937 31.91 31.55 61.90
C ILE A 937 30.59 31.44 61.10
N ALA A 938 29.81 30.37 61.28
CA ALA A 938 28.63 30.09 60.48
C ALA A 938 27.40 30.88 60.94
N ASN A 939 27.33 32.17 60.58
CA ASN A 939 26.22 33.07 60.93
C ASN A 939 24.86 32.65 60.39
N GLU A 940 24.80 31.82 59.36
CA GLU A 940 23.56 31.33 58.76
C GLU A 940 22.86 30.21 59.57
N LEU A 941 23.55 29.59 60.54
CA LEU A 941 22.92 28.59 61.42
C LEU A 941 21.95 29.25 62.40
N ASN A 942 20.78 28.62 62.63
CA ASN A 942 19.84 29.07 63.64
C ASN A 942 20.49 29.04 65.03
N ASP A 943 20.29 30.09 65.83
CA ASP A 943 20.91 30.26 67.16
C ASP A 943 20.81 29.01 68.05
N SER A 944 19.63 28.36 68.08
CA SER A 944 19.43 27.13 68.86
C SER A 944 20.25 25.94 68.34
N LYS A 945 20.40 25.78 67.02
CA LYS A 945 21.21 24.70 66.43
C LYS A 945 22.69 24.96 66.60
N TYR A 946 23.10 26.21 66.41
CA TYR A 946 24.46 26.67 66.66
C TYR A 946 24.87 26.33 68.10
N GLU A 947 24.07 26.72 69.10
CA GLU A 947 24.31 26.42 70.52
C GLU A 947 24.40 24.92 70.81
N GLN A 948 23.50 24.09 70.24
CA GLN A 948 23.52 22.64 70.43
C GLN A 948 24.82 22.01 69.91
N ILE A 949 25.23 22.36 68.69
CA ILE A 949 26.39 21.75 68.03
C ILE A 949 27.67 22.12 68.79
N ILE A 950 27.91 23.41 69.05
CA ILE A 950 29.14 23.85 69.71
C ILE A 950 29.27 23.31 71.14
N LYS A 951 28.14 23.18 71.85
CA LYS A 951 28.10 22.58 73.19
C LYS A 951 28.47 21.11 73.18
N SER A 952 28.00 20.36 72.19
CA SER A 952 28.30 18.93 72.05
C SER A 952 29.78 18.65 71.69
N LEU A 953 30.44 19.57 70.98
CA LEU A 953 31.84 19.44 70.57
C LEU A 953 32.82 19.73 71.72
N ASN A 954 32.43 20.54 72.71
CA ASN A 954 33.19 20.81 73.94
C ASN A 954 34.61 21.38 73.71
N PHE A 955 34.79 22.22 72.68
CA PHE A 955 36.01 23.02 72.48
C PHE A 955 35.87 24.44 73.05
N TYR A 956 37.00 25.08 73.33
CA TYR A 956 37.06 26.47 73.81
C TYR A 956 38.28 27.18 73.24
N TYR A 957 38.22 28.50 73.14
CA TYR A 957 39.37 29.33 72.77
C TYR A 957 40.09 29.80 74.03
N GLU A 958 41.38 29.47 74.14
CA GLU A 958 42.26 30.12 75.11
C GLU A 958 42.45 31.59 74.78
N LYS A 959 42.60 31.92 73.49
CA LYS A 959 42.67 33.28 72.99
C LYS A 959 41.70 33.42 71.82
N PHE A 960 40.66 34.22 72.01
CA PHE A 960 39.65 34.41 70.99
C PHE A 960 40.02 35.59 70.08
N ASN A 961 40.08 35.35 68.78
CA ASN A 961 40.56 36.31 67.78
C ASN A 961 39.80 36.21 66.44
N ILE A 962 38.54 35.74 66.46
CA ILE A 962 37.74 35.49 65.26
C ILE A 962 36.80 36.66 64.97
N LEU A 963 36.84 37.18 63.74
CA LEU A 963 36.06 38.32 63.26
C LEU A 963 34.75 37.88 62.59
N GLU A 964 33.87 38.85 62.33
CA GLU A 964 32.63 38.70 61.55
C GLU A 964 31.57 37.76 62.12
N ILE A 965 31.51 37.54 63.44
CA ILE A 965 30.45 36.75 64.09
C ILE A 965 29.28 37.63 64.50
N GLU A 966 28.04 37.19 64.25
CA GLU A 966 26.85 37.92 64.67
C GLU A 966 26.74 38.09 66.18
N ARG A 967 26.14 39.21 66.61
CA ARG A 967 26.00 39.58 68.02
C ARG A 967 25.40 38.46 68.88
N ASN A 968 24.31 37.83 68.43
CA ASN A 968 23.65 36.76 69.20
C ASN A 968 24.58 35.55 69.42
N LYS A 969 25.39 35.20 68.41
CA LYS A 969 26.33 34.08 68.48
C LYS A 969 27.51 34.37 69.41
N ILE A 970 28.05 35.59 69.38
CA ILE A 970 29.02 36.02 70.39
C ILE A 970 28.44 35.87 71.81
N LEU A 971 27.17 36.26 72.03
CA LEU A 971 26.53 36.07 73.33
C LEU A 971 26.39 34.58 73.71
N ILE A 972 26.06 33.71 72.76
CA ILE A 972 26.01 32.25 72.98
C ILE A 972 27.40 31.71 73.35
N LEU A 973 28.44 32.10 72.61
CA LEU A 973 29.82 31.68 72.88
C LEU A 973 30.33 32.13 74.27
N ILE A 974 29.89 33.31 74.72
CA ILE A 974 30.16 33.80 76.09
C ILE A 974 29.39 32.96 77.12
N ASN A 975 28.10 32.69 76.89
CA ASN A 975 27.25 31.94 77.82
C ASN A 975 27.74 30.50 78.00
N GLU A 976 28.12 29.83 76.92
CA GLU A 976 28.63 28.46 76.93
C GLU A 976 30.12 28.37 77.29
N LYS A 977 30.75 29.49 77.69
CA LYS A 977 32.16 29.58 78.13
C LYS A 977 33.19 29.11 77.08
N ILE A 978 32.82 29.22 75.80
CA ILE A 978 33.72 28.95 74.67
C ILE A 978 34.74 30.09 74.53
N ILE A 979 34.29 31.34 74.72
CA ILE A 979 35.16 32.52 74.82
C ILE A 979 35.51 32.75 76.30
N ARG A 980 36.80 32.70 76.63
CA ARG A 980 37.29 32.90 78.00
C ARG A 980 37.83 34.31 78.21
N MET A 981 37.62 34.86 79.41
CA MET A 981 38.12 36.17 79.80
C MET A 981 39.64 36.12 80.02
N ASN A 982 40.37 36.91 79.24
CA ASN A 982 41.79 37.20 79.39
C ASN A 982 42.11 38.55 78.73
N PRO A 983 43.29 39.16 79.01
CA PRO A 983 43.66 40.45 78.46
C PRO A 983 43.49 40.56 76.95
N GLU A 984 43.93 39.55 76.20
CA GLU A 984 43.95 39.63 74.74
C GLU A 984 42.56 39.49 74.13
N THR A 985 41.74 38.59 74.69
CA THR A 985 40.34 38.41 74.29
C THR A 985 39.50 39.64 74.62
N LEU A 986 39.73 40.26 75.77
CA LEU A 986 39.06 41.51 76.16
C LEU A 986 39.40 42.66 75.19
N ILE A 987 40.70 42.86 74.90
CA ILE A 987 41.15 43.85 73.91
C ILE A 987 40.54 43.54 72.53
N PHE A 988 40.52 42.28 72.14
CA PHE A 988 39.96 41.87 70.86
C PHE A 988 38.46 42.16 70.74
N LEU A 989 37.66 41.84 71.76
CA LEU A 989 36.23 42.12 71.78
C LEU A 989 35.95 43.63 71.81
N ARG A 990 36.76 44.44 72.52
CA ARG A 990 36.66 45.91 72.50
C ARG A 990 36.82 46.48 71.10
N ASN A 991 37.82 46.02 70.36
CA ASN A 991 38.13 46.54 69.04
C ASN A 991 37.12 46.09 67.97
N ASN A 992 36.51 44.90 68.12
CA ASN A 992 35.75 44.28 67.03
C ASN A 992 34.27 43.99 67.35
N TYR A 993 33.88 43.86 68.61
CA TYR A 993 32.51 43.59 69.06
C TYR A 993 32.10 44.45 70.27
N PRO A 994 32.21 45.79 70.19
CA PRO A 994 32.06 46.70 71.34
C PRO A 994 30.73 46.54 72.08
N ASP A 995 29.64 46.28 71.34
CA ASP A 995 28.28 46.11 71.89
C ASP A 995 28.12 44.88 72.80
N THR A 996 29.07 43.94 72.79
CA THR A 996 29.06 42.73 73.59
C THR A 996 30.02 42.78 74.78
N VAL A 997 30.93 43.75 74.82
CA VAL A 997 32.00 43.86 75.82
C VAL A 997 31.43 43.99 77.23
N LEU A 998 30.49 44.90 77.44
CA LEU A 998 29.86 45.07 78.75
C LEU A 998 29.13 43.79 79.21
N TYR A 999 28.53 43.04 78.28
CA TYR A 999 27.93 41.74 78.59
C TYR A 999 28.99 40.69 78.96
N PHE A 1000 30.09 40.64 78.21
CA PHE A 1000 31.22 39.74 78.47
C PHE A 1000 31.88 40.01 79.84
N ILE A 1001 32.11 41.29 80.16
CA ILE A 1001 32.62 41.74 81.46
C ILE A 1001 31.64 41.35 82.54
N ARG A 1002 30.34 41.67 82.40
CA ARG A 1002 29.33 41.35 83.41
C ARG A 1002 29.23 39.85 83.70
N LYS A 1003 29.38 39.00 82.69
CA LYS A 1003 29.39 37.53 82.85
C LYS A 1003 30.65 36.98 83.50
N ASN A 1004 31.75 37.72 83.47
CA ASN A 1004 33.06 37.30 83.96
C ASN A 1004 33.67 38.36 84.89
N ILE A 1005 32.85 39.03 85.71
CA ILE A 1005 33.25 40.22 86.48
C ILE A 1005 34.40 39.94 87.45
N ASP A 1006 34.40 38.75 88.05
CA ASP A 1006 35.45 38.32 88.98
C ASP A 1006 36.80 38.20 88.26
N ILE A 1007 36.81 37.56 87.08
CA ILE A 1007 38.03 37.42 86.27
C ILE A 1007 38.47 38.80 85.73
N TYR A 1008 37.52 39.67 85.39
CA TYR A 1008 37.80 41.02 84.95
C TYR A 1008 38.52 41.85 86.03
N GLU A 1009 38.13 41.71 87.31
CA GLU A 1009 38.86 42.30 88.43
C GLU A 1009 40.29 41.76 88.52
N GLU A 1010 40.46 40.44 88.42
CA GLU A 1010 41.78 39.78 88.53
C GLU A 1010 42.78 40.20 87.44
N ILE A 1011 42.30 40.37 86.19
CA ILE A 1011 43.17 40.73 85.07
C ILE A 1011 43.43 42.24 84.95
N MET A 1012 42.69 43.08 85.67
CA MET A 1012 42.73 44.53 85.49
C MET A 1012 44.09 45.13 85.88
N ASN A 1013 44.59 46.03 85.05
CA ASN A 1013 45.78 46.82 85.30
C ASN A 1013 45.68 48.19 84.61
N ASP A 1014 46.65 49.08 84.86
CA ASP A 1014 46.68 50.43 84.30
C ASP A 1014 46.61 50.45 82.75
N ASP A 1015 47.19 49.44 82.08
CA ASP A 1015 47.22 49.36 80.60
C ASP A 1015 45.89 48.89 79.99
N LEU A 1016 45.11 48.09 80.72
CA LEU A 1016 43.82 47.54 80.28
C LEU A 1016 42.62 48.40 80.68
N PHE A 1017 42.81 49.34 81.60
CA PHE A 1017 41.75 50.17 82.16
C PHE A 1017 41.13 51.09 81.10
N LEU A 1018 39.79 51.15 81.07
CA LEU A 1018 39.03 52.11 80.25
C LEU A 1018 38.02 52.85 81.13
N TYR A 1019 38.05 54.18 81.07
CA TYR A 1019 37.18 55.03 81.87
C TYR A 1019 35.70 54.82 81.55
N ASP A 1020 35.33 54.68 80.27
CA ASP A 1020 33.94 54.46 79.86
C ASP A 1020 33.35 53.16 80.43
N GLU A 1021 34.14 52.09 80.50
CA GLU A 1021 33.73 50.83 81.12
C GLU A 1021 33.54 51.00 82.63
N LEU A 1022 34.45 51.72 83.31
CA LEU A 1022 34.32 52.04 84.73
C LEU A 1022 33.00 52.77 85.02
N ILE A 1023 32.69 53.82 84.26
CA ILE A 1023 31.47 54.61 84.48
C ILE A 1023 30.22 53.76 84.37
N GLU A 1024 30.17 52.85 83.39
CA GLU A 1024 29.06 51.93 83.24
C GLU A 1024 29.01 50.89 84.37
N ILE A 1025 30.15 50.28 84.72
CA ILE A 1025 30.28 49.28 85.80
C ILE A 1025 29.85 49.86 87.17
N LEU A 1026 30.15 51.13 87.45
CA LEU A 1026 29.73 51.80 88.69
C LEU A 1026 28.20 51.86 88.85
N THR A 1027 27.45 51.78 87.75
CA THR A 1027 25.99 51.72 87.77
C THR A 1027 25.43 50.32 88.01
N TRP A 1028 26.24 49.28 87.89
CA TRP A 1028 25.79 47.89 88.00
C TRP A 1028 25.54 47.46 89.45
N ASP A 1029 24.66 46.48 89.60
CA ASP A 1029 24.42 45.77 90.86
C ASP A 1029 25.47 44.66 91.05
N ILE A 1030 26.69 45.08 91.39
CA ILE A 1030 27.83 44.22 91.72
C ILE A 1030 28.46 44.69 93.04
N ASP A 1031 29.32 43.86 93.62
CA ASP A 1031 30.01 44.17 94.88
C ASP A 1031 30.78 45.49 94.79
N ASP A 1032 30.59 46.35 95.78
CA ASP A 1032 31.28 47.63 95.88
C ASP A 1032 32.79 47.45 96.04
N SER A 1033 33.29 46.30 96.51
CA SER A 1033 34.72 45.99 96.55
C SER A 1033 35.36 46.06 95.15
N ILE A 1034 34.68 45.49 94.15
CA ILE A 1034 35.14 45.48 92.75
C ILE A 1034 35.11 46.91 92.20
N LYS A 1035 34.02 47.64 92.45
CA LYS A 1035 33.88 49.05 92.03
C LYS A 1035 34.99 49.93 92.63
N LEU A 1036 35.27 49.76 93.92
CA LEU A 1036 36.34 50.48 94.62
C LEU A 1036 37.73 50.07 94.13
N PHE A 1037 37.93 48.81 93.73
CA PHE A 1037 39.17 48.38 93.12
C PHE A 1037 39.38 49.05 91.75
N LEU A 1038 38.36 49.04 90.88
CA LEU A 1038 38.43 49.66 89.56
C LEU A 1038 38.59 51.19 89.65
N LEU A 1039 38.00 51.84 90.65
CA LEU A 1039 38.16 53.28 90.91
C LEU A 1039 39.62 53.70 91.19
N LYS A 1040 40.49 52.79 91.64
CA LYS A 1040 41.91 53.12 91.90
C LYS A 1040 42.70 53.42 90.64
N PHE A 1041 42.24 52.95 89.49
CA PHE A 1041 42.90 53.14 88.20
C PHE A 1041 42.51 54.48 87.54
N SER A 1042 41.48 55.18 88.04
CA SER A 1042 41.05 56.47 87.49
C SER A 1042 41.57 57.64 88.30
N ASN A 1043 42.16 58.62 87.60
CA ASN A 1043 42.46 59.95 88.14
C ASN A 1043 41.54 61.03 87.53
N GLU A 1044 40.60 60.64 86.68
CA GLU A 1044 39.65 61.58 86.05
C GLU A 1044 38.55 61.98 87.05
N SER A 1045 38.00 63.17 86.87
CA SER A 1045 36.86 63.65 87.66
C SER A 1045 35.62 62.82 87.36
N ILE A 1046 34.87 62.43 88.38
CA ILE A 1046 33.63 61.66 88.28
C ILE A 1046 32.54 62.44 89.02
N SER A 1047 31.46 62.79 88.32
CA SER A 1047 30.32 63.46 88.97
C SER A 1047 29.50 62.47 89.82
N ILE A 1048 29.10 62.91 91.01
CA ILE A 1048 28.21 62.17 91.91
C ILE A 1048 26.74 62.60 91.77
N LEU A 1049 26.46 63.66 91.01
CA LEU A 1049 25.12 64.21 90.87
C LEU A 1049 24.22 63.31 90.02
N LYS A 1050 22.99 63.11 90.48
CA LYS A 1050 21.94 62.31 89.81
C LYS A 1050 22.33 60.84 89.52
N LYS A 1051 23.30 60.28 90.25
CA LYS A 1051 23.73 58.88 90.16
C LYS A 1051 23.51 58.14 91.51
N ASN A 1052 23.00 56.91 91.44
CA ASN A 1052 22.67 56.08 92.61
C ASN A 1052 23.89 55.31 93.15
N TYR A 1053 25.01 56.00 93.38
CA TYR A 1053 26.18 55.38 94.00
C TYR A 1053 25.98 55.18 95.51
N SER A 1054 26.57 54.11 96.05
CA SER A 1054 26.62 53.88 97.49
C SER A 1054 27.43 54.98 98.19
N THR A 1055 27.23 55.12 99.50
CA THR A 1055 27.90 56.17 100.29
C THR A 1055 29.42 56.03 100.26
N ASP A 1056 29.94 54.80 100.23
CA ASP A 1056 31.39 54.53 100.20
C ASP A 1056 32.02 54.92 98.86
N ILE A 1057 31.34 54.64 97.75
CA ILE A 1057 31.76 55.07 96.41
C ILE A 1057 31.72 56.60 96.29
N LYS A 1058 30.65 57.25 96.78
CA LYS A 1058 30.54 58.72 96.79
C LYS A 1058 31.67 59.36 97.58
N GLN A 1059 32.02 58.81 98.74
CA GLN A 1059 33.14 59.33 99.54
C GLN A 1059 34.48 59.16 98.84
N TYR A 1060 34.70 58.01 98.17
CA TYR A 1060 35.92 57.79 97.41
C TYR A 1060 36.05 58.81 96.26
N ILE A 1061 34.96 59.02 95.51
CA ILE A 1061 34.91 59.99 94.42
C ILE A 1061 35.15 61.41 94.94
N LEU A 1062 34.44 61.85 95.98
CA LEU A 1062 34.62 63.20 96.57
C LEU A 1062 36.04 63.46 97.05
N LYS A 1063 36.79 62.42 97.43
CA LYS A 1063 38.14 62.55 97.95
C LYS A 1063 39.20 62.54 96.84
N ASN A 1064 39.05 61.67 95.84
CA ASN A 1064 40.11 61.38 94.88
C ASN A 1064 39.77 61.80 93.44
N ASN A 1065 38.49 61.91 93.10
CA ASN A 1065 37.98 62.10 91.74
C ASN A 1065 36.89 63.19 91.69
N LEU A 1066 36.97 64.21 92.55
CA LEU A 1066 35.94 65.24 92.68
C LEU A 1066 35.78 66.03 91.37
N ASP A 1067 34.53 66.17 90.90
CA ASP A 1067 34.16 67.19 89.93
C ASP A 1067 33.80 68.49 90.66
N ASP A 1068 34.63 69.52 90.52
CA ASP A 1068 34.44 70.81 91.20
C ASP A 1068 33.11 71.49 90.84
N GLN A 1069 32.50 71.17 89.68
CA GLN A 1069 31.20 71.72 89.30
C GLN A 1069 30.06 71.22 90.22
N ASP A 1070 30.20 70.03 90.81
CA ASP A 1070 29.21 69.48 91.72
C ASP A 1070 29.04 70.35 92.97
N MET A 1071 30.09 71.09 93.36
CA MET A 1071 30.13 71.85 94.61
C MET A 1071 29.14 73.01 94.67
N TYR A 1072 28.83 73.66 93.55
CA TYR A 1072 27.81 74.72 93.50
C TYR A 1072 26.44 74.19 93.92
N THR A 1073 26.06 73.02 93.40
CA THR A 1073 24.80 72.35 93.73
C THR A 1073 24.83 71.85 95.17
N LEU A 1074 25.97 71.33 95.64
CA LEU A 1074 26.14 70.85 97.01
C LEU A 1074 26.08 71.98 98.07
N PHE A 1075 26.46 73.22 97.73
CA PHE A 1075 26.29 74.38 98.63
C PHE A 1075 24.84 74.84 98.75
N GLU A 1076 24.08 74.76 97.66
CA GLU A 1076 22.66 75.10 97.64
C GLU A 1076 21.85 74.05 98.42
N GLU A 1077 22.08 72.77 98.15
CA GLU A 1077 21.38 71.64 98.76
C GLU A 1077 21.96 71.17 100.09
N TYR A 1078 22.87 71.94 100.71
CA TYR A 1078 23.61 71.58 101.92
C TYR A 1078 22.72 71.00 103.05
N ASP A 1079 21.48 71.48 103.16
CA ASP A 1079 20.53 71.06 104.17
C ASP A 1079 20.05 69.61 103.99
N ASN A 1080 20.06 69.12 102.75
CA ASN A 1080 19.54 67.80 102.37
C ASN A 1080 20.63 66.71 102.26
N LEU A 1081 21.90 67.07 102.39
CA LEU A 1081 23.02 66.13 102.28
C LEU A 1081 23.15 65.21 103.51
N GLU A 1082 23.75 64.03 103.36
CA GLU A 1082 24.10 63.17 104.50
C GLU A 1082 25.22 63.80 105.35
N SER A 1083 25.26 63.49 106.65
CA SER A 1083 26.18 64.10 107.61
C SER A 1083 27.66 63.95 107.24
N SER A 1084 28.05 62.83 106.64
CA SER A 1084 29.40 62.56 106.13
C SER A 1084 29.77 63.53 105.01
N ILE A 1085 28.88 63.73 104.03
CA ILE A 1085 29.07 64.65 102.90
C ILE A 1085 29.02 66.12 103.37
N LYS A 1086 28.10 66.48 104.28
CA LYS A 1086 28.02 67.84 104.88
C LYS A 1086 29.32 68.28 105.51
N SER A 1087 30.06 67.35 106.14
CA SER A 1087 31.34 67.66 106.77
C SER A 1087 32.41 68.07 105.75
N PHE A 1088 32.44 67.39 104.59
CA PHE A 1088 33.33 67.71 103.49
C PHE A 1088 32.96 69.06 102.85
N VAL A 1089 31.67 69.26 102.55
CA VAL A 1089 31.15 70.49 101.93
C VAL A 1089 31.38 71.70 102.84
N LEU A 1090 31.18 71.59 104.16
CA LEU A 1090 31.46 72.67 105.12
C LEU A 1090 32.95 73.02 105.17
N LYS A 1091 33.82 72.01 105.16
CA LYS A 1091 35.28 72.22 105.17
C LYS A 1091 35.75 72.91 103.88
N TYR A 1092 35.19 72.51 102.74
CA TYR A 1092 35.48 73.14 101.46
C TYR A 1092 34.93 74.58 101.42
N ALA A 1093 33.72 74.82 101.92
CA ALA A 1093 33.11 76.14 102.03
C ALA A 1093 33.94 77.12 102.88
N LEU A 1094 34.53 76.65 103.99
CA LEU A 1094 35.42 77.45 104.83
C LEU A 1094 36.75 77.83 104.14
N TYR A 1095 37.17 77.09 103.12
CA TYR A 1095 38.39 77.39 102.35
C TYR A 1095 38.12 78.40 101.21
N GLN A 1096 36.86 78.55 100.78
CA GLN A 1096 36.41 79.33 99.62
C GLN A 1096 35.36 80.37 100.05
N THR A 1097 35.67 81.16 101.09
CA THR A 1097 34.70 82.10 101.68
C THR A 1097 34.38 83.30 100.81
N ASP A 1098 35.34 83.76 100.01
CA ASP A 1098 35.16 84.89 99.09
C ASP A 1098 34.13 84.55 97.99
N THR A 1099 34.23 83.33 97.45
CA THR A 1099 33.31 82.76 96.46
C THR A 1099 31.89 82.60 97.02
N ILE A 1100 31.76 82.34 98.33
CA ILE A 1100 30.46 82.29 99.02
C ILE A 1100 29.87 83.69 99.21
N ILE A 1101 30.69 84.71 99.48
CA ILE A 1101 30.22 86.09 99.63
C ILE A 1101 29.75 86.65 98.28
N GLU A 1102 30.45 86.35 97.18
CA GLU A 1102 30.02 86.76 95.83
C GLU A 1102 28.69 86.10 95.43
N ASN A 1103 28.50 84.83 95.77
CA ASN A 1103 27.29 84.06 95.44
C ASN A 1103 26.32 83.89 96.62
N PHE A 1104 26.29 84.87 97.52
CA PHE A 1104 25.56 84.75 98.79
C PHE A 1104 24.06 84.49 98.63
N GLN A 1105 23.43 84.77 97.48
CA GLN A 1105 22.01 84.44 97.29
C GLN A 1105 21.74 82.93 97.17
N ASN A 1106 22.66 82.15 96.57
CA ASN A 1106 22.46 80.74 96.21
C ASN A 1106 23.10 79.76 97.20
N VAL A 1107 23.24 80.19 98.45
CA VAL A 1107 23.82 79.39 99.54
C VAL A 1107 22.76 79.17 100.62
N SER A 1108 22.63 77.94 101.12
CA SER A 1108 21.66 77.61 102.17
C SER A 1108 21.77 78.57 103.37
N TYR A 1109 20.62 78.92 103.95
CA TYR A 1109 20.55 79.74 105.17
C TYR A 1109 21.29 79.09 106.34
N GLN A 1110 21.27 77.76 106.44
CA GLN A 1110 21.96 77.06 107.51
C GLN A 1110 23.48 77.09 107.32
N LEU A 1111 23.96 76.94 106.09
CA LEU A 1111 25.39 77.07 105.77
C LEU A 1111 25.89 78.49 106.09
N LYS A 1112 25.10 79.53 105.78
CA LYS A 1112 25.40 80.93 106.17
C LYS A 1112 25.48 81.13 107.69
N ILE A 1113 24.58 80.50 108.45
CA ILE A 1113 24.60 80.56 109.92
C ILE A 1113 25.82 79.84 110.49
N GLU A 1114 26.13 78.64 109.98
CA GLU A 1114 27.31 77.88 110.43
C GLU A 1114 28.60 78.64 110.14
N LEU A 1115 28.67 79.37 109.00
CA LEU A 1115 29.76 80.30 108.72
C LEU A 1115 29.81 81.45 109.73
N LEU A 1116 28.69 82.14 110.03
CA LEU A 1116 28.66 83.21 111.05
C LEU A 1116 29.07 82.75 112.46
N LYS A 1117 28.71 81.51 112.84
CA LYS A 1117 29.07 80.91 114.13
C LYS A 1117 30.52 80.40 114.17
N SER A 1118 31.12 80.13 113.01
CA SER A 1118 32.45 79.54 112.92
C SER A 1118 33.49 80.41 113.60
N SER A 1119 34.33 79.81 114.45
CA SER A 1119 35.49 80.50 115.04
C SER A 1119 36.62 80.73 114.03
N ALA A 1120 36.53 80.12 112.84
CA ALA A 1120 37.56 80.24 111.81
C ALA A 1120 37.52 81.58 111.04
N LEU A 1121 36.40 82.32 111.09
CA LEU A 1121 36.26 83.63 110.43
C LEU A 1121 36.56 84.79 111.39
N GLY A 1122 37.28 85.80 110.87
CA GLY A 1122 37.64 87.03 111.56
C GLY A 1122 36.44 87.97 111.76
N TYR A 1123 36.61 88.98 112.64
CA TYR A 1123 35.51 89.91 112.95
C TYR A 1123 35.06 90.72 111.73
N GLU A 1124 35.98 91.12 110.85
CA GLU A 1124 35.68 91.92 109.66
C GLU A 1124 34.87 91.14 108.61
N GLU A 1125 35.21 89.87 108.38
CA GLU A 1125 34.46 88.95 107.49
C GLU A 1125 33.06 88.67 108.06
N LYS A 1126 32.97 88.41 109.37
CA LYS A 1126 31.69 88.24 110.07
C LYS A 1126 30.86 89.52 110.02
N PHE A 1127 31.49 90.68 110.13
CA PHE A 1127 30.83 91.98 110.02
C PHE A 1127 30.28 92.20 108.62
N ASN A 1128 31.01 91.82 107.57
CA ASN A 1128 30.53 91.89 106.19
C ASN A 1128 29.38 90.92 105.94
N ILE A 1129 29.47 89.67 106.40
CA ILE A 1129 28.36 88.71 106.31
C ILE A 1129 27.14 89.24 107.09
N LEU A 1130 27.35 89.78 108.30
CA LEU A 1130 26.29 90.41 109.09
C LEU A 1130 25.65 91.58 108.35
N LYS A 1131 26.47 92.49 107.79
CA LYS A 1131 26.00 93.67 107.05
C LYS A 1131 25.15 93.26 105.85
N THR A 1132 25.60 92.27 105.08
CA THR A 1132 24.87 91.72 103.94
C THR A 1132 23.56 91.06 104.37
N MET A 1133 23.54 90.36 105.51
CA MET A 1133 22.31 89.79 106.08
C MET A 1133 21.37 90.86 106.66
N LEU A 1134 21.88 91.95 107.25
CA LEU A 1134 21.06 93.04 107.80
C LEU A 1134 20.39 93.89 106.71
N LEU A 1135 21.00 94.01 105.52
CA LEU A 1135 20.40 94.71 104.39
C LEU A 1135 19.04 94.13 103.98
N THR A 1136 18.82 92.83 104.12
CA THR A 1136 17.57 92.15 103.77
C THR A 1136 16.70 91.80 104.98
N SER A 1137 17.17 92.06 106.20
CA SER A 1137 16.45 91.70 107.43
C SER A 1137 15.42 92.76 107.85
N ASP A 1138 14.33 92.28 108.48
CA ASP A 1138 13.38 93.09 109.24
C ASP A 1138 13.86 93.33 110.68
N LYS A 1139 13.16 94.14 111.46
CA LYS A 1139 13.61 94.51 112.81
C LYS A 1139 13.81 93.30 113.73
N GLU A 1140 12.93 92.29 113.67
CA GLU A 1140 13.05 91.10 114.54
C GLU A 1140 14.23 90.21 114.17
N ASN A 1141 14.48 89.95 112.89
CA ASN A 1141 15.64 89.15 112.48
C ASN A 1141 16.96 89.92 112.61
N ALA A 1142 16.94 91.22 112.40
CA ALA A 1142 18.10 92.07 112.68
C ALA A 1142 18.54 91.95 114.15
N ILE A 1143 17.59 91.89 115.10
CA ILE A 1143 17.90 91.67 116.52
C ILE A 1143 18.58 90.30 116.71
N LYS A 1144 18.06 89.23 116.11
CA LYS A 1144 18.66 87.88 116.23
C LYS A 1144 20.08 87.84 115.66
N LEU A 1145 20.31 88.46 114.51
CA LEU A 1145 21.64 88.53 113.88
C LEU A 1145 22.63 89.37 114.70
N LEU A 1146 22.18 90.52 115.22
CA LEU A 1146 23.00 91.36 116.11
C LEU A 1146 23.31 90.67 117.45
N CYS A 1147 22.42 89.78 117.93
CA CYS A 1147 22.66 88.94 119.10
C CYS A 1147 23.76 87.90 118.87
N ILE A 1148 23.85 87.32 117.66
CA ILE A 1148 24.91 86.34 117.33
C ILE A 1148 26.31 86.97 117.47
N LEU A 1149 26.44 88.28 117.23
CA LEU A 1149 27.70 89.04 117.35
C LEU A 1149 27.79 89.94 118.60
N ASP A 1150 26.89 89.78 119.57
CA ASP A 1150 26.83 90.49 120.87
C ASP A 1150 26.83 92.04 120.80
N LEU A 1151 26.25 92.63 119.75
CA LEU A 1151 26.22 94.08 119.50
C LEU A 1151 25.12 94.82 120.30
N LYS A 1152 25.23 94.78 121.64
CA LYS A 1152 24.18 95.22 122.58
C LYS A 1152 23.73 96.68 122.42
N ASP A 1153 24.64 97.60 122.13
CA ASP A 1153 24.29 99.02 122.05
C ASP A 1153 23.42 99.35 120.83
N TYR A 1154 23.58 98.62 119.71
CA TYR A 1154 22.72 98.72 118.54
C TYR A 1154 21.32 98.16 118.79
N ILE A 1155 21.24 97.05 119.53
CA ILE A 1155 19.96 96.46 119.93
C ILE A 1155 19.14 97.46 120.76
N LYS A 1156 19.79 98.25 121.62
CA LYS A 1156 19.11 99.32 122.39
C LYS A 1156 18.44 100.36 121.51
N ILE A 1157 18.97 100.68 120.32
CA ILE A 1157 18.32 101.59 119.35
C ILE A 1157 16.96 101.04 118.92
N LEU A 1158 16.88 99.72 118.72
CA LEU A 1158 15.69 99.05 118.20
C LEU A 1158 14.63 98.78 119.29
N ASN A 1159 15.04 98.59 120.56
CA ASN A 1159 14.17 98.02 121.61
C ASN A 1159 13.82 98.90 122.86
N THR A 1160 14.58 99.95 123.24
CA THR A 1160 14.33 100.68 124.53
C THR A 1160 14.26 102.21 124.39
N ASN A 1161 13.48 102.95 125.19
CA ASN A 1161 13.41 104.45 125.16
C ASN A 1161 14.69 105.18 125.64
N GLU A 1162 15.80 104.46 125.76
CA GLU A 1162 17.10 104.96 126.20
C GLU A 1162 17.85 105.65 125.05
N ARG A 1163 18.76 106.56 125.40
CA ARG A 1163 19.56 107.33 124.42
C ARG A 1163 21.04 106.92 124.52
N PRO A 1164 21.43 105.71 124.02
CA PRO A 1164 22.82 105.28 123.97
C PRO A 1164 23.64 106.21 123.08
N ARG A 1165 24.94 106.30 123.38
CA ARG A 1165 25.88 107.14 122.65
C ARG A 1165 26.93 106.25 122.00
N PHE A 1166 27.20 106.48 120.73
CA PHE A 1166 28.20 105.73 119.98
C PHE A 1166 29.45 106.58 119.82
N LYS A 1167 30.62 105.95 119.88
CA LYS A 1167 31.86 106.65 119.58
C LYS A 1167 31.88 106.96 118.07
N ILE A 1168 32.40 108.12 117.69
CA ILE A 1168 32.50 108.49 116.27
C ILE A 1168 33.61 107.65 115.63
N ASP A 1169 33.23 106.60 114.90
CA ASP A 1169 34.09 105.79 114.04
C ASP A 1169 33.31 105.29 112.82
N LEU A 1170 34.02 104.84 111.78
CA LEU A 1170 33.44 104.48 110.48
C LEU A 1170 32.44 103.32 110.60
N GLN A 1171 32.72 102.32 111.43
CA GLN A 1171 31.86 101.14 111.58
C GLN A 1171 30.54 101.49 112.27
N ASN A 1172 30.60 102.32 113.32
CA ASN A 1172 29.40 102.81 113.97
C ASN A 1172 28.62 103.74 113.06
N GLN A 1173 29.31 104.56 112.27
CA GLN A 1173 28.67 105.39 111.27
C GLN A 1173 27.94 104.53 110.22
N GLU A 1174 28.56 103.49 109.67
CA GLU A 1174 27.94 102.62 108.66
C GLU A 1174 26.69 101.89 109.17
N LEU A 1175 26.74 101.35 110.40
CA LEU A 1175 25.57 100.69 111.00
C LEU A 1175 24.48 101.71 111.38
N LEU A 1176 24.85 102.89 111.89
CA LEU A 1176 23.89 103.94 112.20
C LEU A 1176 23.25 104.51 110.92
N ASP A 1177 24.00 104.68 109.84
CA ASP A 1177 23.50 105.07 108.51
C ASP A 1177 22.57 104.01 107.93
N LEU A 1178 22.91 102.73 108.09
CA LEU A 1178 22.01 101.62 107.74
C LEU A 1178 20.70 101.70 108.54
N PHE A 1179 20.78 102.01 109.84
CA PHE A 1179 19.60 102.13 110.69
C PHE A 1179 18.79 103.38 110.36
N VAL A 1180 19.42 104.48 109.95
CA VAL A 1180 18.74 105.70 109.45
C VAL A 1180 18.05 105.43 108.12
N SER A 1181 18.73 104.83 107.14
CA SER A 1181 18.14 104.51 105.83
C SER A 1181 16.98 103.52 105.92
N LYS A 1182 17.01 102.59 106.89
CA LYS A 1182 15.89 101.68 107.21
C LYS A 1182 14.75 102.35 107.99
N GLY A 1183 14.88 103.62 108.38
CA GLY A 1183 13.91 104.35 109.21
C GLY A 1183 13.84 103.86 110.66
N TRP A 1184 14.82 103.08 111.11
CA TRP A 1184 14.90 102.57 112.49
C TRP A 1184 15.44 103.62 113.46
N LEU A 1185 16.20 104.58 112.95
CA LEU A 1185 16.70 105.76 113.63
C LEU A 1185 16.35 107.01 112.81
N TYR A 1186 15.98 108.13 113.45
CA TYR A 1186 15.58 109.33 112.71
C TYR A 1186 16.78 110.17 112.28
N ASP A 1187 17.67 110.48 113.23
CA ASP A 1187 18.89 111.26 112.98
C ASP A 1187 19.91 110.99 114.09
N TYR A 1188 21.18 111.24 113.84
CA TYR A 1188 22.21 111.26 114.87
C TYR A 1188 23.19 112.40 114.57
N GLN A 1189 23.59 113.10 115.62
CA GLN A 1189 24.48 114.26 115.50
C GLN A 1189 25.52 114.21 116.61
N GLU A 1190 26.66 114.84 116.39
CA GLU A 1190 27.69 114.95 117.42
C GLU A 1190 27.14 115.64 118.68
N ASP A 1191 27.40 115.04 119.85
CA ASP A 1191 26.85 115.52 121.12
C ASP A 1191 27.59 116.78 121.57
N LEU A 1192 26.95 117.94 121.43
CA LEU A 1192 27.48 119.22 121.91
C LEU A 1192 27.77 119.25 123.43
N GLN A 1193 27.30 118.27 124.21
CA GLN A 1193 27.61 118.10 125.63
C GLN A 1193 28.79 117.13 125.89
N LYS A 1194 29.28 116.41 124.87
CA LYS A 1194 30.40 115.46 124.96
C LYS A 1194 30.99 115.19 123.56
N GLU A 1195 32.01 115.95 123.19
CA GLU A 1195 32.71 115.83 121.90
C GLU A 1195 33.24 114.40 121.65
N GLY A 1196 33.23 113.96 120.38
CA GLY A 1196 33.69 112.63 119.97
C GLY A 1196 32.67 111.49 120.09
N TYR A 1197 31.42 111.78 120.45
CA TYR A 1197 30.32 110.81 120.51
C TYR A 1197 29.09 111.27 119.72
N TYR A 1198 28.47 110.33 118.99
CA TYR A 1198 27.17 110.53 118.37
C TYR A 1198 26.05 110.43 119.42
N LYS A 1199 25.21 111.47 119.45
CA LYS A 1199 23.93 111.48 120.15
C LYS A 1199 22.82 111.19 119.17
N ILE A 1200 22.11 110.10 119.45
CA ILE A 1200 20.99 109.68 118.61
C ILE A 1200 19.71 110.47 118.91
N ARG A 1201 18.95 110.78 117.86
CA ARG A 1201 17.58 111.29 117.90
C ARG A 1201 16.68 110.30 117.19
N ARG A 1202 15.67 109.80 117.91
CA ARG A 1202 14.71 108.84 117.36
C ARG A 1202 13.48 109.50 116.72
N HIS A 1203 13.17 110.76 117.06
CA HIS A 1203 11.99 111.49 116.59
C HIS A 1203 12.30 112.99 116.40
N ALA A 1204 11.58 113.68 115.50
CA ALA A 1204 11.76 115.11 115.18
C ALA A 1204 11.29 116.08 116.31
N PRO A 1205 11.95 117.25 116.54
CA PRO A 1205 11.61 118.18 117.63
C PRO A 1205 10.32 119.03 117.41
N LYS A 1206 9.50 119.25 118.46
CA LYS A 1206 8.27 120.10 118.46
C LYS A 1206 8.58 121.60 118.73
N LYS A 1207 8.00 122.55 117.97
CA LYS A 1207 8.14 124.03 118.15
C LYS A 1207 7.39 124.54 119.40
N LYS A 1208 8.00 125.44 120.20
CA LYS A 1208 7.33 126.30 121.21
C LYS A 1208 6.61 127.47 120.53
N ASN A 1209 5.37 127.74 120.97
CA ASN A 1209 5.12 128.95 121.76
C ASN A 1209 5.29 128.56 123.23
#